data_AF-A0A965IA32-F1
#
_entry.id   AF-A0A965IA32-F1
#
_cell.length_a   1.000
_cell.length_b   1.000
_cell.length_c   1.000
_cell.angle_alpha   90.00
_cell.angle_beta   90.00
_cell.angle_gamma   90.00
#
_symmetry.space_group_name_H-M   'P 1'
#
loop_
_entity.id
_entity.type
_entity.pdbx_description
1 polymer ?
#
loop_
_entity_poly.entity_id
_entity_poly.type
_entity_poly.pdbx_seq_one_letter_code
_entity_poly.pdbx_strand_id
1 'polypeptide(L)'
;MAIINTNMKALFSQVALNGTERKSSIAMQQLSTGKRINSARDDAAGMAISTRMTQQIRGLNMAVRNAGDAISLIQTAEGATNEITDMMQRMRELAVQAVNDTNDNAQRSYLDLEFQQLKQQIVQISDNTEWNGFSLLNGMAGEQVGEMPVFKTTSQNLYGGVFIDPKTTRSISGTDAGKLQTIQFGAASGDGTIVVDGINVAVNHTDTANDVAYKVYQALIATDKYSAGSGRTLTDPSTTTTNKITVKSTISDGDYPDISMTDTTSTGVLLKQVQEIQFSLPAGVAIVGTPKINVGGVSVDLAAGDTATAIATKVRTALLLKAPFIADGITVSIPSAGRILVEKTNPNAAFPTISFDDGGTGLVATDNIPRRDAITISTEAFTGNGKYLKSGVLTISTTHDAAARASIAAKFVTDDNQTINLDAVLDEANGTVSFDKLIGSNGLIFSDNLVLNLKKTADPDPVPVILNNRDFSMETRVSGAIPAMQSGDLLINGTNVGGSYAVDDLVSPPNNASGSAISKAAAINRVASDSAASRGESQSITFSGNPVADTTITVGGVPVLITRYEDTATKVAAKIASSLQTSFEFGASSKRVITYASGGTTVNIDYPITEGNVNLIKVDSGTSNILGAPSVTSKFGAKVPGTGVYAKVNENVFTGKSQSGTSAVTGVVFINGFASANITTTINNPQETRNNVVRAINMITSKTGVKAIDSGSVEKGITLVAADGRNIEVQFETN
;
A
#
# COMPACT_ATOMS: atom_id res chain seq x y z
N MET A 1 -12.33 81.34 -33.60
CA MET A 1 -11.73 82.47 -32.88
C MET A 1 -10.56 81.95 -32.04
N ALA A 2 -9.38 82.57 -32.14
CA ALA A 2 -8.25 82.28 -31.27
C ALA A 2 -8.33 83.18 -30.04
N ILE A 3 -8.44 82.60 -28.84
CA ILE A 3 -8.51 83.34 -27.58
C ILE A 3 -7.07 83.66 -27.14
N ILE A 4 -6.71 84.94 -27.02
CA ILE A 4 -5.35 85.39 -26.69
C ILE A 4 -5.03 85.23 -25.19
N ASN A 5 -6.05 85.32 -24.32
CA ASN A 5 -5.88 85.29 -22.85
C ASN A 5 -5.84 83.87 -22.24
N THR A 6 -5.97 82.80 -23.03
CA THR A 6 -5.90 81.42 -22.54
C THR A 6 -5.13 80.56 -23.52
N ASN A 7 -3.90 80.21 -23.14
CA ASN A 7 -3.09 79.28 -23.90
C ASN A 7 -3.30 77.86 -23.37
N MET A 8 -4.29 77.17 -23.92
CA MET A 8 -4.57 75.80 -23.51
C MET A 8 -3.39 74.86 -23.75
N LYS A 9 -2.58 75.09 -24.79
CA LYS A 9 -1.37 74.27 -25.04
C LYS A 9 -0.34 74.45 -23.92
N ALA A 10 -0.12 75.68 -23.46
CA ALA A 10 0.76 75.94 -22.31
C ALA A 10 0.23 75.30 -21.02
N LEU A 11 -1.09 75.35 -20.78
CA LEU A 11 -1.71 74.71 -19.62
C LEU A 11 -1.61 73.18 -19.67
N PHE A 12 -1.82 72.56 -20.84
CA PHE A 12 -1.59 71.12 -21.04
C PHE A 12 -0.13 70.74 -20.83
N SER A 13 0.82 71.54 -21.33
CA SER A 13 2.25 71.34 -21.07
C SER A 13 2.58 71.47 -19.59
N GLN A 14 1.99 72.42 -18.86
CA GLN A 14 2.18 72.59 -17.42
C GLN A 14 1.63 71.40 -16.61
N VAL A 15 0.45 70.87 -16.97
CA VAL A 15 -0.11 69.66 -16.36
C VAL A 15 0.76 68.44 -16.64
N ALA A 16 1.31 68.32 -17.85
CA ALA A 16 2.26 67.26 -18.21
C ALA A 16 3.57 67.36 -17.43
N LEU A 17 4.13 68.56 -17.26
CA LEU A 17 5.32 68.82 -16.45
C LEU A 17 5.09 68.45 -14.98
N ASN A 18 3.97 68.86 -14.39
CA ASN A 18 3.59 68.46 -13.03
C ASN A 18 3.41 66.94 -12.85
N GLY A 19 3.07 66.22 -13.93
CA GLY A 19 3.05 64.74 -13.94
C GLY A 19 4.46 64.13 -13.96
N THR A 20 5.38 64.72 -14.72
CA THR A 20 6.78 64.31 -14.81
C THR A 20 7.55 64.58 -13.52
N GLU A 21 7.36 65.75 -12.90
CA GLU A 21 7.98 66.08 -11.60
C GLU A 21 7.59 65.09 -10.51
N ARG A 22 6.31 64.70 -10.44
CA ARG A 22 5.83 63.68 -9.50
C ARG A 22 6.48 62.31 -9.73
N LYS A 23 6.63 61.89 -10.98
CA LYS A 23 7.33 60.63 -11.31
C LYS A 23 8.81 60.67 -10.96
N SER A 24 9.47 61.80 -11.20
CA SER A 24 10.88 62.01 -10.82
C SER A 24 11.07 61.96 -9.30
N SER A 25 10.17 62.60 -8.54
CA SER A 25 10.18 62.53 -7.08
C SER A 25 10.01 61.10 -6.54
N ILE A 26 9.10 60.31 -7.13
CA ILE A 26 8.90 58.90 -6.75
C ILE A 26 10.14 58.06 -7.08
N ALA A 27 10.73 58.26 -8.26
CA ALA A 27 11.94 57.55 -8.67
C ALA A 27 13.13 57.88 -7.76
N MET A 28 13.33 59.15 -7.38
CA MET A 28 14.35 59.54 -6.41
C MET A 28 14.10 58.92 -5.03
N GLN A 29 12.84 58.83 -4.59
CA GLN A 29 12.49 58.18 -3.32
C GLN A 29 12.77 56.67 -3.36
N GLN A 30 12.43 55.97 -4.43
CA GLN A 30 12.74 54.55 -4.63
C GLN A 30 14.24 54.29 -4.69
N LEU A 31 15.00 55.18 -5.35
CA LEU A 31 16.45 55.09 -5.41
C LEU A 31 17.10 55.29 -4.02
N SER A 32 16.62 56.28 -3.26
CA SER A 32 17.15 56.59 -1.93
C SER A 32 16.85 55.50 -0.89
N THR A 33 15.69 54.85 -0.99
CA THR A 33 15.26 53.80 -0.05
C THR A 33 15.69 52.40 -0.47
N GLY A 34 16.05 52.22 -1.75
CA GLY A 34 16.30 50.91 -2.36
C GLY A 34 15.07 50.01 -2.41
N LYS A 35 13.86 50.54 -2.14
CA LYS A 35 12.61 49.76 -2.07
C LYS A 35 11.68 50.20 -3.19
N ARG A 36 11.13 49.19 -3.88
CA ARG A 36 10.08 49.39 -4.90
C ARG A 36 8.78 49.95 -4.29
N ILE A 37 8.44 49.51 -3.07
CA ILE A 37 7.24 49.94 -2.33
C ILE A 37 7.71 50.70 -1.09
N ASN A 38 7.43 51.99 -1.03
CA ASN A 38 7.82 52.85 0.09
C ASN A 38 6.66 53.18 1.02
N SER A 39 5.45 53.27 0.46
CA SER A 39 4.24 53.57 1.21
C SER A 39 3.11 52.63 0.81
N ALA A 40 2.10 52.48 1.67
CA ALA A 40 0.89 51.72 1.35
C ALA A 40 0.08 52.31 0.18
N ARG A 41 0.37 53.56 -0.23
CA ARG A 41 -0.22 54.19 -1.42
C ARG A 41 0.35 53.63 -2.72
N ASP A 42 1.60 53.15 -2.71
CA ASP A 42 2.27 52.64 -3.91
C ASP A 42 1.77 51.24 -4.26
N ASP A 43 1.58 50.38 -3.25
CA ASP A 43 1.04 49.01 -3.37
C ASP A 43 0.62 48.49 -1.99
N ALA A 44 -0.67 48.60 -1.66
CA ALA A 44 -1.20 48.22 -0.35
C ALA A 44 -1.08 46.71 -0.07
N ALA A 45 -1.28 45.87 -1.09
CA ALA A 45 -1.20 44.42 -0.96
C ALA A 45 0.25 43.96 -0.82
N GLY A 46 1.16 44.50 -1.64
CA GLY A 46 2.60 44.22 -1.54
C GLY A 46 3.19 44.68 -0.20
N MET A 47 2.77 45.84 0.31
CA MET A 47 3.17 46.32 1.64
C MET A 47 2.65 45.42 2.77
N ALA A 48 1.40 44.94 2.68
CA ALA A 48 0.83 44.03 3.67
C ALA A 48 1.57 42.68 3.72
N ILE A 49 1.91 42.11 2.56
CA ILE A 49 2.70 40.88 2.47
C ILE A 49 4.11 41.10 3.02
N SER A 50 4.78 42.18 2.62
CA SER A 50 6.13 42.52 3.11
C SER A 50 6.15 42.72 4.63
N THR A 51 5.12 43.35 5.19
CA THR A 51 4.99 43.53 6.64
C THR A 51 4.76 42.20 7.35
N ARG A 52 3.90 41.33 6.83
CA ARG A 52 3.67 39.98 7.36
C ARG A 52 4.95 39.14 7.31
N MET A 53 5.67 39.15 6.19
CA MET A 53 6.96 38.46 6.06
C MET A 53 8.00 39.04 7.02
N THR A 54 8.04 40.35 7.23
CA THR A 54 8.92 40.99 8.22
C THR A 54 8.57 40.54 9.64
N GLN A 55 7.28 40.42 9.98
CA GLN A 55 6.83 39.87 11.26
C GLN A 55 7.22 38.40 11.42
N GLN A 56 7.05 37.59 10.37
CA GLN A 56 7.48 36.19 10.36
C GLN A 56 8.99 36.08 10.56
N ILE A 57 9.80 36.89 9.87
CA ILE A 57 11.26 36.93 10.04
C ILE A 57 11.62 37.30 11.48
N ARG A 58 10.94 38.28 12.09
CA ARG A 58 11.16 38.63 13.50
C ARG A 58 10.78 37.48 14.44
N GLY A 59 9.67 36.79 14.17
CA GLY A 59 9.25 35.60 14.90
C GLY A 59 10.27 34.46 14.79
N LEU A 60 10.76 34.19 13.58
CA LEU A 60 11.80 33.18 13.32
C LEU A 60 13.13 33.55 14.01
N ASN A 61 13.52 34.82 14.03
CA ASN A 61 14.71 35.25 14.76
C ASN A 61 14.60 35.05 16.28
N MET A 62 13.39 35.15 16.84
CA MET A 62 13.16 34.78 18.25
C MET A 62 13.15 33.26 18.43
N ALA A 63 12.57 32.51 17.49
CA ALA A 63 12.62 31.04 17.51
C ALA A 63 14.06 30.51 17.45
N VAL A 64 14.95 31.14 16.65
CA VAL A 64 16.38 30.80 16.60
C VAL A 64 17.05 31.06 17.95
N ARG A 65 16.74 32.18 18.62
CA ARG A 65 17.25 32.44 19.98
C ARG A 65 16.73 31.42 20.99
N ASN A 66 15.44 31.14 20.99
CA ASN A 66 14.84 30.12 21.86
C ASN A 66 15.44 28.73 21.62
N ALA A 67 15.80 28.40 20.37
CA ALA A 67 16.52 27.16 20.06
C ALA A 67 17.95 27.17 20.61
N GLY A 68 18.65 28.32 20.59
CA GLY A 68 19.94 28.49 21.25
C GLY A 68 19.87 28.31 22.77
N ASP A 69 18.82 28.82 23.40
CA ASP A 69 18.56 28.61 24.83
C ASP A 69 18.28 27.13 25.14
N ALA A 70 17.51 26.46 24.28
CA ALA A 70 17.26 25.02 24.40
C ALA A 70 18.53 24.18 24.25
N ILE A 71 19.43 24.55 23.33
CA ILE A 71 20.75 23.90 23.20
C ILE A 71 21.55 24.07 24.49
N SER A 72 21.57 25.29 25.04
CA SER A 72 22.32 25.60 26.28
C SER A 72 21.77 24.81 27.49
N LEU A 73 20.44 24.65 27.57
CA LEU A 73 19.78 23.81 28.57
C LEU A 73 20.20 22.34 28.40
N ILE A 74 20.15 21.80 27.19
CA ILE A 74 20.54 20.41 26.91
C ILE A 74 22.02 20.18 27.24
N GLN A 75 22.92 21.10 26.90
CA GLN A 75 24.34 20.99 27.23
C GLN A 75 24.59 20.97 28.73
N THR A 76 23.82 21.76 29.50
CA THR A 76 23.90 21.75 30.97
C THR A 76 23.43 20.40 31.53
N ALA A 77 22.33 19.85 31.01
CA ALA A 77 21.87 18.51 31.38
C ALA A 77 22.89 17.43 30.99
N GLU A 78 23.46 17.49 29.78
CA GLU A 78 24.44 16.54 29.27
C GLU A 78 25.69 16.51 30.15
N GLY A 79 26.21 17.68 30.53
CA GLY A 79 27.34 17.80 31.45
C GLY A 79 27.07 17.12 32.80
N ALA A 80 25.90 17.37 33.41
CA ALA A 80 25.52 16.73 34.66
C ALA A 80 25.33 15.20 34.52
N THR A 81 24.79 14.72 33.39
CA THR A 81 24.66 13.28 33.15
C THR A 81 25.98 12.56 32.90
N ASN A 82 27.00 13.27 32.39
CA ASN A 82 28.35 12.71 32.27
C ASN A 82 28.96 12.45 33.66
N GLU A 83 28.83 13.39 34.59
CA GLU A 83 29.27 13.19 35.99
C GLU A 83 28.52 12.03 36.67
N ILE A 84 27.21 11.90 36.44
CA ILE A 84 26.44 10.74 36.91
C ILE A 84 26.99 9.43 36.31
N THR A 85 27.32 9.43 35.02
CA THR A 85 27.85 8.25 34.33
C THR A 85 29.21 7.83 34.90
N ASP A 86 30.11 8.77 35.14
CA ASP A 86 31.44 8.48 35.72
C ASP A 86 31.32 7.91 37.14
N MET A 87 30.43 8.46 37.97
CA MET A 87 30.13 7.89 39.29
C MET A 87 29.51 6.49 39.19
N MET A 88 28.61 6.23 38.22
CA MET A 88 28.04 4.90 38.01
C MET A 88 29.08 3.88 37.53
N GLN A 89 30.07 4.30 36.74
CA GLN A 89 31.22 3.46 36.39
C GLN A 89 32.05 3.14 37.64
N ARG A 90 32.33 4.13 38.49
CA ARG A 90 33.01 3.90 39.77
C ARG A 90 32.22 2.95 40.69
N MET A 91 30.90 3.12 40.78
CA MET A 91 30.01 2.21 41.54
C MET A 91 30.10 0.77 41.01
N ARG A 92 30.22 0.58 39.69
CA ARG A 92 30.43 -0.74 39.08
C ARG A 92 31.79 -1.33 39.47
N GLU A 93 32.86 -0.54 39.46
CA GLU A 93 34.18 -0.99 39.92
C GLU A 93 34.13 -1.48 41.37
N LEU A 94 33.52 -0.70 42.26
CA LEU A 94 33.36 -1.07 43.68
C LEU A 94 32.53 -2.35 43.85
N ALA A 95 31.45 -2.51 43.08
CA ALA A 95 30.64 -3.71 43.11
C ALA A 95 31.42 -4.95 42.66
N VAL A 96 32.21 -4.85 41.58
CA VAL A 96 33.08 -5.95 41.11
C VAL A 96 34.18 -6.26 42.13
N GLN A 97 34.77 -5.24 42.76
CA GLN A 97 35.74 -5.44 43.83
C GLN A 97 35.12 -6.15 45.04
N ALA A 98 33.92 -5.74 45.46
CA ALA A 98 33.22 -6.33 46.60
C ALA A 98 32.81 -7.80 46.39
N VAL A 99 32.66 -8.26 45.15
CA VAL A 99 32.34 -9.66 44.82
C VAL A 99 33.53 -10.61 45.07
N ASN A 100 34.76 -10.12 45.17
CA ASN A 100 35.92 -10.97 45.39
C ASN A 100 35.89 -11.63 46.79
N ASP A 101 35.92 -12.96 46.84
CA ASP A 101 35.85 -13.77 48.07
C ASP A 101 37.07 -13.62 48.99
N THR A 102 38.14 -12.99 48.53
CA THR A 102 39.32 -12.68 49.37
C THR A 102 39.13 -11.44 50.26
N ASN A 103 38.09 -10.63 50.04
CA ASN A 103 37.79 -9.47 50.86
C ASN A 103 37.03 -9.86 52.13
N ASP A 104 37.52 -9.40 53.29
CA ASP A 104 36.83 -9.59 54.58
C ASP A 104 35.59 -8.69 54.72
N ASN A 105 34.79 -8.92 55.77
CA ASN A 105 33.56 -8.16 56.01
C ASN A 105 33.81 -6.67 56.30
N ALA A 106 34.95 -6.31 56.89
CA ALA A 106 35.27 -4.91 57.18
C ALA A 106 35.65 -4.17 55.88
N GLN A 107 36.40 -4.80 55.00
CA GLN A 107 36.74 -4.29 53.66
C GLN A 107 35.51 -4.13 52.78
N ARG A 108 34.60 -5.13 52.77
CA ARG A 108 33.30 -5.01 52.08
C ARG A 108 32.46 -3.84 52.64
N SER A 109 32.52 -3.59 53.96
CA SER A 109 31.84 -2.45 54.56
C SER A 109 32.42 -1.09 54.12
N TYR A 110 33.74 -0.99 53.92
CA TYR A 110 34.34 0.25 53.39
C TYR A 110 33.96 0.51 51.93
N LEU A 111 33.90 -0.54 51.09
CA LEU A 111 33.45 -0.44 49.71
C LEU A 111 31.96 -0.04 49.61
N ASP A 112 31.11 -0.57 50.50
CA ASP A 112 29.70 -0.16 50.57
C ASP A 112 29.56 1.30 51.00
N LEU A 113 30.35 1.79 51.97
CA LEU A 113 30.33 3.21 52.35
C LEU A 113 30.64 4.15 51.18
N GLU A 114 31.66 3.83 50.36
CA GLU A 114 31.98 4.60 49.15
C GLU A 114 30.83 4.51 48.13
N PHE A 115 30.24 3.33 47.96
CA PHE A 115 29.09 3.14 47.06
C PHE A 115 27.86 3.95 47.49
N GLN A 116 27.55 4.00 48.79
CA GLN A 116 26.45 4.81 49.33
C GLN A 116 26.71 6.32 49.17
N GLN A 117 27.96 6.78 49.34
CA GLN A 117 28.33 8.17 49.10
C GLN A 117 28.15 8.57 47.64
N LEU A 118 28.59 7.72 46.70
CA LEU A 118 28.37 7.95 45.26
C LEU A 118 26.88 8.00 44.91
N LYS A 119 26.07 7.11 45.51
CA LYS A 119 24.61 7.14 45.35
C LYS A 119 24.00 8.46 45.84
N GLN A 120 24.42 8.96 47.01
CA GLN A 120 23.96 10.26 47.53
C GLN A 120 24.38 11.41 46.62
N GLN A 121 25.61 11.36 46.10
CA GLN A 121 26.13 12.37 45.18
C GLN A 121 25.37 12.40 43.84
N ILE A 122 24.97 11.24 43.32
CA ILE A 122 24.10 11.14 42.12
C ILE A 122 22.75 11.83 42.38
N VAL A 123 22.12 11.57 43.53
CA VAL A 123 20.85 12.23 43.90
C VAL A 123 21.05 13.74 44.03
N GLN A 124 22.13 14.18 44.67
CA GLN A 124 22.43 15.60 44.82
C GLN A 124 22.66 16.30 43.47
N ILE A 125 23.34 15.66 42.52
CA ILE A 125 23.51 16.21 41.15
C ILE A 125 22.17 16.25 40.43
N SER A 126 21.34 15.22 40.56
CA SER A 126 20.00 15.18 39.97
C SER A 126 19.10 16.31 40.50
N ASP A 127 19.13 16.59 41.81
CA ASP A 127 18.29 17.61 42.44
C ASP A 127 18.82 19.05 42.20
N ASN A 128 20.14 19.25 42.21
CA ASN A 128 20.75 20.58 42.11
C ASN A 128 21.03 21.03 40.67
N THR A 129 20.94 20.15 39.68
CA THR A 129 21.13 20.55 38.27
C THR A 129 19.92 21.34 37.79
N GLU A 130 20.11 22.65 37.68
CA GLU A 130 19.10 23.57 37.17
C GLU A 130 19.63 24.42 36.01
N TRP A 131 18.70 24.86 35.15
CA TRP A 131 18.97 25.89 34.14
C TRP A 131 17.96 27.01 34.33
N ASN A 132 18.46 28.22 34.63
CA ASN A 132 17.62 29.41 34.84
C ASN A 132 16.50 29.19 35.89
N GLY A 133 16.80 28.49 36.98
CA GLY A 133 15.85 28.16 38.05
C GLY A 133 14.91 26.98 37.77
N PHE A 134 15.06 26.31 36.63
CA PHE A 134 14.33 25.08 36.30
C PHE A 134 15.19 23.85 36.56
N SER A 135 14.78 22.98 37.47
CA SER A 135 15.44 21.68 37.67
C SER A 135 15.28 20.79 36.44
N LEU A 136 16.37 20.14 36.02
CA LEU A 136 16.43 19.39 34.77
C LEU A 136 16.34 17.87 34.96
N LEU A 137 16.85 17.35 36.07
CA LEU A 137 17.15 15.91 36.22
C LEU A 137 16.37 15.22 37.36
N ASN A 138 15.54 15.95 38.11
CA ASN A 138 14.78 15.42 39.25
C ASN A 138 13.41 14.81 38.89
N GLY A 139 13.10 14.68 37.59
CA GLY A 139 11.84 14.12 37.09
C GLY A 139 10.63 15.07 37.15
N MET A 140 10.79 16.29 37.68
CA MET A 140 9.76 17.35 37.65
C MET A 140 9.79 18.19 36.35
N ALA A 141 10.74 17.90 35.45
CA ALA A 141 10.83 18.52 34.14
C ALA A 141 9.60 18.12 33.29
N GLY A 142 8.53 18.92 33.34
CA GLY A 142 7.30 18.63 32.59
C GLY A 142 6.05 19.44 32.99
N GLU A 143 5.97 20.02 34.19
CA GLU A 143 4.84 20.93 34.51
C GLU A 143 5.08 22.33 33.93
N GLN A 144 4.22 22.69 32.96
CA GLN A 144 4.27 23.96 32.25
C GLN A 144 3.69 25.10 33.10
N VAL A 145 4.47 26.17 33.31
CA VAL A 145 3.96 27.46 33.78
C VAL A 145 4.05 28.45 32.61
N GLY A 146 2.93 28.70 31.91
CA GLY A 146 2.83 29.74 30.87
C GLY A 146 1.81 29.47 29.75
N GLU A 147 1.21 30.53 29.22
CA GLU A 147 0.25 30.49 28.12
C GLU A 147 0.95 30.14 26.79
N MET A 148 0.38 29.19 26.03
CA MET A 148 1.00 28.60 24.83
C MET A 148 1.29 29.66 23.73
N PRO A 149 2.50 29.69 23.14
CA PRO A 149 2.74 30.43 21.90
C PRO A 149 1.92 29.84 20.76
N VAL A 150 1.18 30.70 20.05
CA VAL A 150 0.17 30.34 19.02
C VAL A 150 0.76 29.69 17.76
N PHE A 151 2.07 29.57 17.61
CA PHE A 151 2.68 28.84 16.51
C PHE A 151 3.92 28.07 16.96
N LYS A 152 3.75 26.75 17.09
CA LYS A 152 4.86 25.81 17.17
C LYS A 152 4.93 25.05 15.85
N THR A 153 5.90 25.36 15.01
CA THR A 153 6.35 24.40 13.98
C THR A 153 7.22 23.39 14.70
N THR A 154 6.62 22.36 15.26
CA THR A 154 7.35 21.13 15.58
C THR A 154 7.60 20.39 14.29
N SER A 155 8.85 20.32 13.84
CA SER A 155 9.28 19.20 13.01
C SER A 155 9.29 17.98 13.91
N GLN A 156 8.22 17.19 13.86
CA GLN A 156 8.28 15.82 14.35
C GLN A 156 9.01 15.01 13.29
N ASN A 157 10.32 14.82 13.45
CA ASN A 157 10.99 13.74 12.73
C ASN A 157 10.50 12.43 13.37
N LEU A 158 9.48 11.83 12.77
CA LEU A 158 9.22 10.41 12.93
C LEU A 158 10.38 9.66 12.27
N TYR A 159 11.49 9.49 12.99
CA TYR A 159 12.36 8.34 12.73
C TYR A 159 11.62 7.10 13.25
N GLY A 160 10.60 6.67 12.52
CA GLY A 160 10.30 5.25 12.48
C GLY A 160 11.46 4.61 11.74
N GLY A 161 12.10 3.60 12.32
CA GLY A 161 12.93 2.73 11.51
C GLY A 161 12.09 2.31 10.32
N VAL A 162 12.49 2.72 9.12
CA VAL A 162 11.92 2.19 7.89
C VAL A 162 12.44 0.77 7.78
N PHE A 163 11.91 -0.11 8.63
CA PHE A 163 11.84 -1.51 8.33
C PHE A 163 10.81 -1.64 7.22
N ILE A 164 11.24 -1.39 5.99
CA ILE A 164 10.75 -2.23 4.91
C ILE A 164 11.44 -3.56 5.19
N ASP A 165 10.81 -4.37 6.03
CA ASP A 165 10.87 -5.80 5.79
C ASP A 165 9.89 -5.98 4.63
N PRO A 166 10.34 -6.08 3.36
CA PRO A 166 9.43 -6.27 2.24
C PRO A 166 8.86 -7.68 2.38
N LYS A 167 7.89 -7.86 3.26
CA LYS A 167 7.09 -9.06 3.27
C LYS A 167 6.22 -8.95 2.05
N THR A 168 6.39 -9.87 1.12
CA THR A 168 5.36 -10.19 0.15
C THR A 168 4.11 -10.52 0.96
N THR A 169 3.19 -9.57 1.08
CA THR A 169 1.92 -9.82 1.77
C THR A 169 1.04 -10.57 0.80
N ARG A 170 0.61 -11.76 1.20
CA ARG A 170 -0.23 -12.63 0.38
C ARG A 170 -1.59 -12.72 1.05
N SER A 171 -2.63 -12.41 0.30
CA SER A 171 -4.01 -12.56 0.73
C SER A 171 -4.70 -13.54 -0.19
N ILE A 172 -5.35 -14.53 0.39
CA ILE A 172 -6.17 -15.49 -0.33
C ILE A 172 -7.62 -15.18 0.03
N SER A 173 -8.51 -15.30 -0.94
CA SER A 173 -9.93 -14.94 -0.89
C SER A 173 -10.73 -15.88 -1.80
N GLY A 174 -12.05 -15.72 -1.80
CA GLY A 174 -12.99 -16.61 -2.48
C GLY A 174 -13.80 -17.42 -1.47
N THR A 175 -15.09 -17.56 -1.74
CA THR A 175 -16.02 -18.28 -0.85
C THR A 175 -15.62 -19.74 -0.70
N ASP A 176 -15.06 -20.36 -1.74
CA ASP A 176 -14.56 -21.74 -1.70
C ASP A 176 -13.18 -21.89 -1.05
N ALA A 177 -12.51 -20.81 -0.63
CA ALA A 177 -11.15 -20.83 -0.07
C ALA A 177 -11.08 -21.20 1.44
N GLY A 178 -12.21 -21.28 2.15
CA GLY A 178 -12.29 -21.70 3.57
C GLY A 178 -12.50 -23.21 3.78
N LYS A 179 -12.48 -23.64 5.05
CA LYS A 179 -12.68 -25.04 5.44
C LYS A 179 -14.15 -25.46 5.29
N LEU A 180 -14.38 -26.70 4.87
CA LEU A 180 -15.70 -27.31 4.73
C LEU A 180 -15.79 -28.53 5.63
N GLN A 181 -16.89 -28.68 6.37
CA GLN A 181 -17.15 -29.82 7.26
C GLN A 181 -18.61 -30.25 7.16
N THR A 182 -18.87 -31.54 7.01
CA THR A 182 -20.21 -32.12 7.03
C THR A 182 -20.40 -32.98 8.24
N ILE A 183 -21.51 -32.71 8.91
CA ILE A 183 -22.00 -33.46 10.05
C ILE A 183 -23.19 -34.29 9.58
N GLN A 184 -23.25 -35.54 10.01
CA GLN A 184 -24.38 -36.43 9.83
C GLN A 184 -25.00 -36.78 11.19
N PHE A 185 -26.34 -36.75 11.23
CA PHE A 185 -27.13 -37.03 12.42
C PHE A 185 -27.87 -38.36 12.31
N GLY A 186 -28.00 -39.06 13.43
CA GLY A 186 -28.90 -40.20 13.63
C GLY A 186 -30.26 -39.76 14.17
N ALA A 187 -31.22 -40.68 14.18
CA ALA A 187 -32.49 -40.47 14.88
C ALA A 187 -32.27 -40.47 16.39
N ALA A 188 -33.12 -39.75 17.13
CA ALA A 188 -33.12 -39.79 18.58
C ALA A 188 -33.84 -41.04 19.09
N SER A 189 -33.34 -41.63 20.17
CA SER A 189 -33.93 -42.81 20.82
C SER A 189 -34.42 -42.54 22.25
N GLY A 190 -34.14 -41.34 22.77
CA GLY A 190 -34.61 -40.83 24.06
C GLY A 190 -34.69 -39.30 24.03
N ASP A 191 -35.44 -38.74 24.97
CA ASP A 191 -35.55 -37.28 25.14
C ASP A 191 -34.29 -36.73 25.84
N GLY A 192 -33.84 -35.53 25.43
CA GLY A 192 -32.72 -34.89 26.10
C GLY A 192 -32.04 -33.80 25.29
N THR A 193 -30.74 -33.62 25.48
CA THR A 193 -29.95 -32.54 24.88
C THR A 193 -28.67 -33.07 24.24
N ILE A 194 -28.43 -32.63 23.01
CA ILE A 194 -27.15 -32.77 22.31
C ILE A 194 -26.47 -31.40 22.26
N VAL A 195 -25.14 -31.40 22.19
CA VAL A 195 -24.32 -30.19 22.04
C VAL A 195 -23.61 -30.25 20.70
N VAL A 196 -23.77 -29.21 19.87
CA VAL A 196 -23.09 -29.06 18.59
C VAL A 196 -22.38 -27.72 18.56
N ASP A 197 -21.05 -27.75 18.41
CA ASP A 197 -20.19 -26.57 18.42
C ASP A 197 -20.36 -25.66 19.65
N GLY A 198 -20.67 -26.27 20.80
CA GLY A 198 -20.95 -25.57 22.07
C GLY A 198 -22.39 -25.09 22.25
N ILE A 199 -23.29 -25.38 21.31
CA ILE A 199 -24.71 -24.97 21.34
C ILE A 199 -25.58 -26.16 21.76
N ASN A 200 -26.45 -25.94 22.76
CA ASN A 200 -27.39 -26.95 23.25
C ASN A 200 -28.61 -27.05 22.33
N VAL A 201 -28.96 -28.28 21.93
CA VAL A 201 -30.11 -28.57 21.08
C VAL A 201 -30.95 -29.65 21.76
N ALA A 202 -32.22 -29.35 22.03
CA ALA A 202 -33.16 -30.29 22.59
C ALA A 202 -33.69 -31.26 21.52
N VAL A 203 -33.70 -32.55 21.83
CA VAL A 203 -34.21 -33.62 20.97
C VAL A 203 -35.23 -34.46 21.73
N ASN A 204 -36.20 -35.00 20.99
CA ASN A 204 -37.25 -35.89 21.48
C ASN A 204 -37.09 -37.28 20.85
N HIS A 205 -37.50 -38.33 21.55
CA HIS A 205 -37.43 -39.72 21.09
C HIS A 205 -38.19 -40.02 19.79
N THR A 206 -39.05 -39.11 19.32
CA THR A 206 -39.76 -39.21 18.04
C THR A 206 -39.03 -38.53 16.87
N ASP A 207 -37.98 -37.76 17.15
CA ASP A 207 -37.27 -37.02 16.11
C ASP A 207 -36.52 -37.97 15.17
N THR A 208 -36.85 -37.89 13.88
CA THR A 208 -36.07 -38.59 12.85
C THR A 208 -34.69 -37.95 12.69
N ALA A 209 -33.78 -38.64 11.99
CA ALA A 209 -32.44 -38.11 11.71
C ALA A 209 -32.48 -36.74 10.99
N ASN A 210 -33.48 -36.52 10.14
CA ASN A 210 -33.69 -35.25 9.45
C ASN A 210 -34.24 -34.17 10.40
N ASP A 211 -35.14 -34.55 11.32
CA ASP A 211 -35.68 -33.61 12.32
C ASP A 211 -34.58 -33.12 13.27
N VAL A 212 -33.69 -34.02 13.70
CA VAL A 212 -32.52 -33.66 14.52
C VAL A 212 -31.60 -32.71 13.75
N ALA A 213 -31.26 -33.02 12.48
CA ALA A 213 -30.44 -32.15 11.65
C ALA A 213 -31.07 -30.76 11.47
N TYR A 214 -32.38 -30.69 11.26
CA TYR A 214 -33.09 -29.42 11.12
C TYR A 214 -33.08 -28.61 12.42
N LYS A 215 -33.33 -29.23 13.58
CA LYS A 215 -33.24 -28.56 14.89
C LYS A 215 -31.85 -28.00 15.15
N VAL A 216 -30.80 -28.76 14.80
CA VAL A 216 -29.42 -28.29 14.93
C VAL A 216 -29.16 -27.12 14.00
N TYR A 217 -29.56 -27.21 12.71
CA TYR A 217 -29.42 -26.11 11.76
C TYR A 217 -30.03 -24.81 12.31
N GLN A 218 -31.26 -24.88 12.81
CA GLN A 218 -31.96 -23.72 13.38
C GLN A 218 -31.24 -23.15 14.61
N ALA A 219 -30.72 -24.01 15.49
CA ALA A 219 -29.96 -23.58 16.65
C ALA A 219 -28.62 -22.92 16.28
N LEU A 220 -27.93 -23.42 15.25
CA LEU A 220 -26.67 -22.86 14.77
C LEU A 220 -26.88 -21.45 14.17
N ILE A 221 -27.81 -21.29 13.22
CA ILE A 221 -28.03 -20.00 12.53
C ILE A 221 -28.56 -18.89 13.45
N ALA A 222 -29.15 -19.25 14.59
CA ALA A 222 -29.60 -18.30 15.61
C ALA A 222 -28.44 -17.66 16.39
N THR A 223 -27.21 -18.15 16.22
CA THR A 223 -26.01 -17.59 16.84
C THR A 223 -25.24 -16.68 15.89
N ASP A 224 -24.52 -15.70 16.44
CA ASP A 224 -23.68 -14.79 15.66
C ASP A 224 -22.62 -15.54 14.83
N LYS A 225 -22.17 -16.71 15.33
CA LYS A 225 -21.15 -17.58 14.72
C LYS A 225 -21.55 -18.13 13.34
N TYR A 226 -22.84 -18.24 13.07
CA TYR A 226 -23.39 -18.82 11.85
C TYR A 226 -24.51 -17.98 11.21
N SER A 227 -24.73 -16.78 11.74
CA SER A 227 -25.66 -15.80 11.20
C SER A 227 -25.29 -15.41 9.76
N ALA A 228 -26.23 -14.82 9.01
CA ALA A 228 -25.98 -14.35 7.64
C ALA A 228 -24.82 -13.33 7.52
N GLY A 229 -24.48 -12.63 8.61
CA GLY A 229 -23.35 -11.70 8.67
C GLY A 229 -21.99 -12.35 8.97
N SER A 230 -21.96 -13.63 9.36
CA SER A 230 -20.72 -14.34 9.71
C SER A 230 -19.83 -14.67 8.50
N GLY A 231 -20.40 -14.66 7.29
CA GLY A 231 -19.75 -15.15 6.06
C GLY A 231 -19.65 -16.68 5.96
N ARG A 232 -20.00 -17.42 7.02
CA ARG A 232 -20.13 -18.89 6.97
C ARG A 232 -21.48 -19.26 6.33
N THR A 233 -21.52 -20.37 5.60
CA THR A 233 -22.75 -20.91 5.03
C THR A 233 -23.02 -22.31 5.55
N LEU A 234 -24.28 -22.59 5.89
CA LEU A 234 -24.75 -23.92 6.26
C LEU A 234 -25.74 -24.44 5.22
N THR A 235 -25.58 -25.70 4.81
CA THR A 235 -26.61 -26.37 4.01
C THR A 235 -27.87 -26.56 4.85
N ASP A 236 -29.01 -26.07 4.34
CA ASP A 236 -30.32 -26.27 4.96
C ASP A 236 -30.81 -27.71 4.70
N PRO A 237 -30.93 -28.55 5.74
CA PRO A 237 -31.38 -29.94 5.59
C PRO A 237 -32.83 -30.06 5.11
N SER A 238 -33.66 -29.01 5.25
CA SER A 238 -35.05 -29.02 4.76
C SER A 238 -35.14 -29.00 3.23
N THR A 239 -34.14 -28.44 2.56
CA THR A 239 -34.10 -28.32 1.08
C THR A 239 -33.51 -29.55 0.40
N THR A 240 -32.70 -30.33 1.11
CA THR A 240 -31.97 -31.48 0.57
C THR A 240 -32.52 -32.83 1.02
N THR A 241 -33.49 -32.83 1.96
CA THR A 241 -34.05 -34.00 2.66
C THR A 241 -33.00 -34.95 3.23
N THR A 242 -31.81 -34.42 3.54
CA THR A 242 -30.69 -35.17 4.10
C THR A 242 -30.60 -35.00 5.61
N ASN A 243 -30.05 -36.01 6.29
CA ASN A 243 -29.67 -35.96 7.70
C ASN A 243 -28.29 -35.32 7.89
N LYS A 244 -27.89 -34.41 7.00
CA LYS A 244 -26.56 -33.84 6.93
C LYS A 244 -26.61 -32.31 6.95
N ILE A 245 -25.64 -31.71 7.63
CA ILE A 245 -25.39 -30.26 7.60
C ILE A 245 -23.95 -30.07 7.15
N THR A 246 -23.76 -29.30 6.09
CA THR A 246 -22.44 -28.89 5.63
C THR A 246 -22.18 -27.45 6.03
N VAL A 247 -21.12 -27.23 6.81
CA VAL A 247 -20.61 -25.91 7.17
C VAL A 247 -19.46 -25.57 6.24
N LYS A 248 -19.58 -24.44 5.54
CA LYS A 248 -18.52 -23.86 4.73
C LYS A 248 -18.11 -22.54 5.39
N SER A 249 -16.85 -22.47 5.78
CA SER A 249 -16.26 -21.31 6.43
C SER A 249 -15.67 -20.32 5.43
N THR A 250 -15.38 -19.13 5.93
CA THR A 250 -14.59 -18.16 5.19
C THR A 250 -13.10 -18.48 5.34
N ILE A 251 -12.27 -17.82 4.53
CA ILE A 251 -10.82 -17.89 4.69
C ILE A 251 -10.32 -17.18 5.95
N SER A 252 -11.07 -16.18 6.46
CA SER A 252 -10.70 -15.45 7.68
C SER A 252 -10.83 -16.30 8.94
N ASP A 253 -11.60 -17.39 8.88
CA ASP A 253 -11.69 -18.37 9.97
C ASP A 253 -10.39 -19.21 10.10
N GLY A 254 -9.53 -19.22 9.08
CA GLY A 254 -8.40 -20.13 8.99
C GLY A 254 -8.82 -21.61 8.95
N ASP A 255 -7.88 -22.50 9.26
CA ASP A 255 -8.17 -23.93 9.46
C ASP A 255 -8.67 -24.16 10.89
N TYR A 256 -9.90 -23.74 11.16
CA TYR A 256 -10.51 -23.86 12.48
C TYR A 256 -10.71 -25.34 12.88
N PRO A 257 -10.71 -25.68 14.19
CA PRO A 257 -10.90 -27.06 14.65
C PRO A 257 -12.18 -27.69 14.14
N ASP A 258 -12.22 -29.01 14.22
CA ASP A 258 -13.39 -29.78 13.85
C ASP A 258 -14.59 -29.42 14.72
N ILE A 259 -15.80 -29.41 14.12
CA ILE A 259 -17.02 -29.10 14.87
C ILE A 259 -17.20 -30.12 15.99
N SER A 260 -17.22 -29.63 17.23
CA SER A 260 -17.41 -30.46 18.41
C SER A 260 -18.86 -30.95 18.49
N MET A 261 -19.05 -32.21 18.90
CA MET A 261 -20.37 -32.84 18.99
C MET A 261 -20.40 -33.75 20.21
N THR A 262 -21.42 -33.63 21.04
CA THR A 262 -21.56 -34.48 22.24
C THR A 262 -23.03 -34.75 22.53
N ASP A 263 -23.37 -36.02 22.78
CA ASP A 263 -24.65 -36.41 23.33
C ASP A 263 -24.57 -36.41 24.86
N THR A 264 -24.97 -35.29 25.48
CA THR A 264 -24.75 -35.06 26.91
C THR A 264 -25.68 -35.83 27.83
N THR A 265 -26.83 -36.28 27.32
CA THR A 265 -27.86 -36.96 28.13
C THR A 265 -28.16 -38.37 27.65
N SER A 266 -27.29 -38.96 26.81
CA SER A 266 -27.47 -40.30 26.24
C SER A 266 -28.81 -40.46 25.49
N THR A 267 -29.15 -39.47 24.67
CA THR A 267 -30.32 -39.48 23.77
C THR A 267 -30.24 -40.59 22.72
N GLY A 268 -29.05 -41.14 22.49
CA GLY A 268 -28.76 -42.19 21.51
C GLY A 268 -28.68 -41.67 20.09
N VAL A 269 -28.64 -40.35 19.91
CA VAL A 269 -28.37 -39.71 18.62
C VAL A 269 -26.95 -40.03 18.21
N LEU A 270 -26.79 -40.73 17.08
CA LEU A 270 -25.46 -40.93 16.48
C LEU A 270 -25.00 -39.63 15.84
N LEU A 271 -23.96 -39.02 16.43
CA LEU A 271 -23.31 -37.82 15.91
C LEU A 271 -22.06 -38.23 15.15
N LYS A 272 -22.04 -38.00 13.84
CA LYS A 272 -20.94 -38.43 12.97
C LYS A 272 -20.39 -37.25 12.18
N GLN A 273 -19.08 -37.08 12.19
CA GLN A 273 -18.40 -36.41 11.08
C GLN A 273 -18.22 -37.43 9.98
N VAL A 274 -18.46 -37.02 8.73
CA VAL A 274 -18.36 -37.93 7.59
C VAL A 274 -17.45 -37.34 6.52
N GLN A 275 -16.76 -38.19 5.77
CA GLN A 275 -16.10 -37.85 4.52
C GLN A 275 -16.37 -38.95 3.50
N GLU A 276 -16.71 -38.60 2.26
CA GLU A 276 -17.24 -39.53 1.29
C GLU A 276 -16.65 -39.29 -0.09
N ILE A 277 -15.97 -40.29 -0.61
CA ILE A 277 -15.28 -40.24 -1.89
C ILE A 277 -16.01 -41.16 -2.86
N GLN A 278 -16.46 -40.60 -3.99
CA GLN A 278 -16.97 -41.35 -5.12
C GLN A 278 -15.87 -41.46 -6.18
N PHE A 279 -15.44 -42.68 -6.47
CA PHE A 279 -14.60 -42.95 -7.62
C PHE A 279 -15.47 -43.07 -8.87
N SER A 280 -15.03 -42.45 -9.95
CA SER A 280 -15.64 -42.57 -11.26
C SER A 280 -14.57 -42.61 -12.36
N LEU A 281 -14.85 -43.39 -13.40
CA LEU A 281 -14.02 -43.43 -14.61
C LEU A 281 -14.78 -42.69 -15.71
N PRO A 282 -14.20 -41.63 -16.30
CA PRO A 282 -14.82 -40.94 -17.43
C PRO A 282 -15.09 -41.90 -18.60
N ALA A 283 -16.10 -41.59 -19.42
CA ALA A 283 -16.45 -42.42 -20.57
C ALA A 283 -15.27 -42.56 -21.54
N GLY A 284 -14.88 -43.81 -21.84
CA GLY A 284 -13.74 -44.12 -22.71
C GLY A 284 -12.37 -44.18 -22.01
N VAL A 285 -12.30 -43.89 -20.70
CA VAL A 285 -11.10 -44.04 -19.87
C VAL A 285 -11.17 -45.37 -19.12
N ALA A 286 -10.11 -46.18 -19.21
CA ALA A 286 -9.96 -47.42 -18.47
C ALA A 286 -8.60 -47.43 -17.77
N ILE A 287 -8.53 -48.09 -16.61
CA ILE A 287 -7.24 -48.34 -15.96
C ILE A 287 -6.42 -49.27 -16.86
N VAL A 288 -5.20 -48.85 -17.20
CA VAL A 288 -4.25 -49.61 -18.04
C VAL A 288 -3.03 -49.97 -17.19
N GLY A 289 -2.53 -51.21 -17.35
CA GLY A 289 -1.32 -51.67 -16.65
C GLY A 289 -1.55 -51.91 -15.15
N THR A 290 -0.55 -51.56 -14.33
CA THR A 290 -0.57 -51.69 -12.87
C THR A 290 -0.17 -50.38 -12.19
N PRO A 291 -0.94 -49.31 -12.39
CA PRO A 291 -0.60 -48.00 -11.85
C PRO A 291 -0.86 -47.97 -10.33
N LYS A 292 -0.21 -47.02 -9.65
CA LYS A 292 -0.43 -46.76 -8.23
C LYS A 292 -1.19 -45.46 -8.07
N ILE A 293 -2.23 -45.48 -7.25
CA ILE A 293 -2.89 -44.27 -6.76
C ILE A 293 -2.48 -44.04 -5.31
N ASN A 294 -2.64 -42.82 -4.80
CA ASN A 294 -2.48 -42.52 -3.39
C ASN A 294 -3.80 -42.02 -2.82
N VAL A 295 -4.27 -42.64 -1.74
CA VAL A 295 -5.47 -42.21 -1.02
C VAL A 295 -5.15 -42.09 0.47
N GLY A 296 -5.32 -40.90 1.05
CA GLY A 296 -5.06 -40.66 2.47
C GLY A 296 -3.62 -40.95 2.88
N GLY A 297 -2.65 -40.73 1.99
CA GLY A 297 -1.24 -41.06 2.21
C GLY A 297 -0.91 -42.54 2.03
N VAL A 298 -1.85 -43.35 1.54
CA VAL A 298 -1.69 -44.79 1.33
C VAL A 298 -1.61 -45.10 -0.15
N SER A 299 -0.52 -45.73 -0.57
CA SER A 299 -0.37 -46.21 -1.94
C SER A 299 -1.23 -47.46 -2.16
N VAL A 300 -2.02 -47.45 -3.25
CA VAL A 300 -2.92 -48.53 -3.63
C VAL A 300 -2.58 -48.96 -5.05
N ASP A 301 -2.25 -50.23 -5.22
CA ASP A 301 -1.97 -50.82 -6.53
C ASP A 301 -3.28 -51.14 -7.25
N LEU A 302 -3.46 -50.59 -8.46
CA LEU A 302 -4.58 -50.89 -9.34
C LEU A 302 -4.20 -51.95 -10.38
N ALA A 303 -5.20 -52.57 -10.98
CA ALA A 303 -5.06 -53.52 -12.08
C ALA A 303 -5.85 -53.07 -13.30
N ALA A 304 -5.37 -53.48 -14.48
CA ALA A 304 -6.05 -53.21 -15.74
C ALA A 304 -7.51 -53.71 -15.70
N GLY A 305 -8.45 -52.83 -16.05
CA GLY A 305 -9.89 -53.14 -16.03
C GLY A 305 -10.58 -53.05 -14.67
N ASP A 306 -9.90 -52.58 -13.61
CA ASP A 306 -10.54 -52.28 -12.33
C ASP A 306 -11.72 -51.30 -12.52
N THR A 307 -12.90 -51.69 -12.02
CA THR A 307 -14.08 -50.81 -11.97
C THR A 307 -14.01 -49.90 -10.74
N ALA A 308 -14.77 -48.79 -10.73
CA ALA A 308 -14.86 -47.90 -9.56
C ALA A 308 -15.16 -48.66 -8.24
N THR A 309 -16.00 -49.69 -8.28
CA THR A 309 -16.31 -50.54 -7.12
C THR A 309 -15.11 -51.38 -6.65
N ALA A 310 -14.35 -51.94 -7.58
CA ALA A 310 -13.13 -52.68 -7.26
C ALA A 310 -12.08 -51.75 -6.64
N ILE A 311 -11.92 -50.54 -7.20
CA ILE A 311 -11.03 -49.49 -6.69
C ILE A 311 -11.43 -49.11 -5.26
N ALA A 312 -12.71 -48.81 -5.01
CA ALA A 312 -13.20 -48.49 -3.66
C ALA A 312 -12.92 -49.61 -2.63
N THR A 313 -13.03 -50.87 -3.06
CA THR A 313 -12.72 -52.03 -2.22
C THR A 313 -11.24 -52.14 -1.88
N LYS A 314 -10.37 -51.94 -2.88
CA LYS A 314 -8.91 -51.94 -2.69
C LYS A 314 -8.47 -50.80 -1.78
N VAL A 315 -8.98 -49.59 -2.03
CA VAL A 315 -8.68 -48.40 -1.22
C VAL A 315 -9.15 -48.60 0.22
N ARG A 316 -10.39 -49.06 0.47
CA ARG A 316 -10.86 -49.37 1.85
C ARG A 316 -9.89 -50.31 2.55
N THR A 317 -9.51 -51.39 1.88
CA THR A 317 -8.60 -52.40 2.44
C THR A 317 -7.25 -51.79 2.79
N ALA A 318 -6.70 -50.94 1.93
CA ALA A 318 -5.43 -50.26 2.15
C ALA A 318 -5.48 -49.25 3.30
N LEU A 319 -6.57 -48.46 3.40
CA LEU A 319 -6.76 -47.49 4.48
C LEU A 319 -6.79 -48.17 5.85
N LEU A 320 -7.50 -49.30 5.97
CA LEU A 320 -7.60 -50.06 7.22
C LEU A 320 -6.27 -50.70 7.69
N LEU A 321 -5.18 -50.58 6.92
CA LEU A 321 -3.84 -50.99 7.35
C LEU A 321 -3.04 -49.86 8.02
N LYS A 322 -3.60 -48.64 8.10
CA LYS A 322 -2.91 -47.47 8.64
C LYS A 322 -3.56 -46.97 9.92
N ALA A 323 -2.72 -46.68 10.90
CA ALA A 323 -3.08 -46.19 12.24
C ALA A 323 -4.19 -45.10 12.25
N PRO A 324 -4.17 -44.03 11.42
CA PRO A 324 -5.19 -42.99 11.47
C PRO A 324 -6.60 -43.46 11.08
N PHE A 325 -6.74 -44.58 10.35
CA PHE A 325 -8.02 -45.10 9.87
C PHE A 325 -8.59 -46.26 10.71
N ILE A 326 -7.84 -46.71 11.71
CA ILE A 326 -8.25 -47.73 12.68
C ILE A 326 -8.27 -47.19 14.12
N ALA A 327 -8.11 -45.87 14.27
CA ALA A 327 -8.21 -45.19 15.54
C ALA A 327 -9.61 -45.37 16.16
N ASP A 328 -9.68 -45.33 17.49
CA ASP A 328 -10.94 -45.46 18.20
C ASP A 328 -11.96 -44.40 17.77
N GLY A 329 -13.16 -44.85 17.39
CA GLY A 329 -14.21 -44.00 16.84
C GLY A 329 -14.05 -43.57 15.38
N ILE A 330 -13.15 -44.19 14.60
CA ILE A 330 -13.07 -44.05 13.14
C ILE A 330 -13.57 -45.33 12.45
N THR A 331 -14.46 -45.20 11.46
CA THR A 331 -14.91 -46.32 10.62
C THR A 331 -14.71 -45.99 9.14
N VAL A 332 -14.32 -47.00 8.34
CA VAL A 332 -14.21 -46.88 6.87
C VAL A 332 -15.14 -47.93 6.23
N SER A 333 -16.14 -47.48 5.48
CA SER A 333 -17.19 -48.30 4.90
C SER A 333 -17.40 -48.01 3.41
N ILE A 334 -18.13 -48.88 2.71
CA ILE A 334 -18.53 -48.71 1.30
C ILE A 334 -20.06 -48.63 1.30
N PRO A 335 -20.66 -47.43 1.28
CA PRO A 335 -22.11 -47.29 1.39
C PRO A 335 -22.82 -47.69 0.09
N SER A 336 -22.15 -47.59 -1.06
CA SER A 336 -22.64 -48.04 -2.37
C SER A 336 -21.47 -48.28 -3.34
N ALA A 337 -21.78 -48.80 -4.54
CA ALA A 337 -20.80 -49.05 -5.59
C ALA A 337 -19.91 -47.84 -5.88
N GLY A 338 -18.59 -48.05 -5.84
CA GLY A 338 -17.58 -47.02 -6.11
C GLY A 338 -17.42 -45.93 -5.04
N ARG A 339 -18.07 -46.06 -3.88
CA ARG A 339 -17.99 -45.06 -2.78
C ARG A 339 -17.22 -45.58 -1.59
N ILE A 340 -16.48 -44.68 -0.95
CA ILE A 340 -15.94 -44.89 0.39
C ILE A 340 -16.50 -43.82 1.30
N LEU A 341 -16.96 -44.23 2.48
CA LEU A 341 -17.40 -43.36 3.55
C LEU A 341 -16.52 -43.59 4.77
N VAL A 342 -15.84 -42.54 5.21
CA VAL A 342 -15.15 -42.50 6.50
C VAL A 342 -16.03 -41.76 7.49
N GLU A 343 -16.26 -42.35 8.65
CA GLU A 343 -17.05 -41.74 9.71
C GLU A 343 -16.18 -41.58 10.97
N LYS A 344 -16.39 -40.49 11.69
CA LYS A 344 -15.82 -40.23 13.02
C LYS A 344 -16.95 -40.04 14.01
N THR A 345 -16.94 -40.85 15.06
CA THR A 345 -17.89 -40.79 16.18
C THR A 345 -17.25 -40.30 17.48
N ASN A 346 -15.93 -40.46 17.65
CA ASN A 346 -15.23 -39.96 18.83
C ASN A 346 -14.84 -38.48 18.64
N PRO A 347 -15.34 -37.54 19.46
CA PRO A 347 -15.04 -36.12 19.32
C PRO A 347 -13.56 -35.78 19.54
N ASN A 348 -12.83 -36.60 20.30
CA ASN A 348 -11.42 -36.39 20.65
C ASN A 348 -10.44 -37.02 19.65
N ALA A 349 -10.91 -37.88 18.73
CA ALA A 349 -10.08 -38.43 17.68
C ALA A 349 -9.84 -37.40 16.56
N ALA A 350 -8.63 -37.30 16.02
CA ALA A 350 -8.42 -36.50 14.81
C ALA A 350 -9.12 -37.19 13.63
N PHE A 351 -9.91 -36.44 12.84
CA PHE A 351 -10.47 -37.02 11.60
C PHE A 351 -9.30 -37.27 10.63
N PRO A 352 -9.14 -38.48 10.07
CA PRO A 352 -8.01 -38.77 9.19
C PRO A 352 -8.08 -37.92 7.91
N THR A 353 -6.96 -37.32 7.51
CA THR A 353 -6.90 -36.58 6.24
C THR A 353 -6.97 -37.57 5.08
N ILE A 354 -7.93 -37.39 4.17
CA ILE A 354 -8.08 -38.22 2.98
C ILE A 354 -7.77 -37.38 1.75
N SER A 355 -6.51 -37.43 1.32
CA SER A 355 -6.06 -36.90 0.03
C SER A 355 -6.32 -37.93 -1.08
N PHE A 356 -6.38 -37.48 -2.33
CA PHE A 356 -6.43 -38.34 -3.50
C PHE A 356 -5.44 -37.84 -4.56
N ASP A 357 -4.59 -38.74 -5.03
CA ASP A 357 -3.73 -38.57 -6.18
C ASP A 357 -3.98 -39.77 -7.11
N ASP A 358 -4.35 -39.47 -8.35
CA ASP A 358 -4.73 -40.45 -9.35
C ASP A 358 -3.51 -41.14 -9.99
N GLY A 359 -2.29 -40.70 -9.68
CA GLY A 359 -1.07 -41.24 -10.27
C GLY A 359 -1.04 -41.16 -11.80
N GLY A 360 -1.75 -40.20 -12.40
CA GLY A 360 -1.87 -40.03 -13.85
C GLY A 360 -2.79 -41.04 -14.55
N THR A 361 -3.68 -41.72 -13.80
CA THR A 361 -4.59 -42.74 -14.36
C THR A 361 -5.83 -42.17 -15.04
N GLY A 362 -6.14 -40.88 -14.85
CA GLY A 362 -7.39 -40.28 -15.31
C GLY A 362 -8.61 -40.73 -14.50
N LEU A 363 -8.38 -41.38 -13.36
CA LEU A 363 -9.41 -41.73 -12.38
C LEU A 363 -9.89 -40.45 -11.69
N VAL A 364 -11.19 -40.19 -11.74
CA VAL A 364 -11.76 -39.04 -11.07
C VAL A 364 -12.31 -39.48 -9.72
N ALA A 365 -11.78 -38.91 -8.64
CA ALA A 365 -12.40 -38.99 -7.33
C ALA A 365 -13.23 -37.73 -7.12
N THR A 366 -14.54 -37.84 -7.27
CA THR A 366 -15.46 -36.78 -6.86
C THR A 366 -15.69 -36.94 -5.37
N ASP A 367 -15.10 -36.04 -4.58
CA ASP A 367 -15.52 -35.85 -3.20
C ASP A 367 -16.95 -35.31 -3.26
N ASN A 368 -17.93 -36.09 -2.80
CA ASN A 368 -19.30 -35.58 -2.62
C ASN A 368 -19.28 -34.75 -1.34
N ILE A 369 -18.61 -33.60 -1.46
CA ILE A 369 -17.87 -32.83 -0.47
C ILE A 369 -18.41 -32.88 0.95
N PRO A 370 -17.77 -33.64 1.85
CA PRO A 370 -18.08 -33.51 3.26
C PRO A 370 -16.91 -33.09 4.15
N ARG A 371 -15.68 -32.92 3.61
CA ARG A 371 -14.62 -32.23 4.34
C ARG A 371 -13.52 -31.66 3.43
N ARG A 372 -13.21 -30.36 3.55
CA ARG A 372 -12.08 -29.69 2.86
C ARG A 372 -11.31 -28.82 3.85
N ASP A 373 -9.99 -28.88 3.84
CA ASP A 373 -9.16 -27.96 4.64
C ASP A 373 -9.11 -26.56 4.00
N ALA A 374 -8.93 -25.51 4.81
CA ALA A 374 -8.80 -24.13 4.32
C ALA A 374 -7.47 -23.92 3.60
N ILE A 375 -7.44 -23.08 2.55
CA ILE A 375 -6.15 -22.56 2.07
C ILE A 375 -5.74 -21.46 3.05
N THR A 376 -4.69 -21.68 3.80
CA THR A 376 -4.24 -20.73 4.82
C THR A 376 -2.92 -20.07 4.44
N ILE A 377 -2.10 -20.75 3.65
CA ILE A 377 -0.75 -20.30 3.29
C ILE A 377 -0.52 -20.53 1.80
N SER A 378 0.22 -19.61 1.19
CA SER A 378 0.85 -19.85 -0.10
C SER A 378 2.35 -19.63 0.07
N THR A 379 3.19 -20.55 -0.38
CA THR A 379 4.65 -20.39 -0.41
C THR A 379 5.17 -20.28 -1.84
N GLU A 380 6.12 -19.37 -2.07
CA GLU A 380 6.81 -19.20 -3.36
C GLU A 380 8.04 -20.10 -3.42
N ALA A 381 8.24 -20.73 -4.57
CA ALA A 381 9.47 -21.43 -4.91
C ALA A 381 9.86 -21.03 -6.32
N PHE A 382 11.01 -20.39 -6.49
CA PHE A 382 11.62 -20.23 -7.80
C PHE A 382 12.49 -21.45 -8.10
N THR A 383 12.61 -21.81 -9.38
CA THR A 383 13.68 -22.71 -9.79
C THR A 383 15.02 -22.00 -9.56
N GLY A 384 15.92 -22.59 -8.79
CA GLY A 384 17.20 -21.96 -8.44
C GLY A 384 17.05 -20.67 -7.62
N ASN A 385 17.68 -19.57 -8.08
CA ASN A 385 17.76 -18.28 -7.37
C ASN A 385 16.85 -17.20 -8.00
N GLY A 386 15.70 -17.59 -8.54
CA GLY A 386 14.78 -16.67 -9.21
C GLY A 386 14.17 -15.61 -8.28
N LYS A 387 13.72 -14.49 -8.87
CA LYS A 387 13.07 -13.36 -8.18
C LYS A 387 12.07 -12.63 -9.08
N TYR A 388 11.22 -11.81 -8.46
CA TYR A 388 10.42 -10.81 -9.16
C TYR A 388 11.31 -9.69 -9.71
N LEU A 389 11.10 -9.32 -10.97
CA LEU A 389 11.81 -8.27 -11.69
C LEU A 389 11.14 -6.90 -11.56
N LYS A 390 9.86 -6.86 -11.18
CA LYS A 390 9.04 -5.65 -11.03
C LYS A 390 8.26 -5.69 -9.71
N SER A 391 8.01 -4.50 -9.17
CA SER A 391 7.09 -4.29 -8.05
C SER A 391 5.66 -4.09 -8.53
N GLY A 392 4.72 -4.53 -7.71
CA GLY A 392 3.31 -4.50 -8.07
C GLY A 392 2.49 -5.57 -7.35
N VAL A 393 1.34 -5.91 -7.93
CA VAL A 393 0.42 -6.92 -7.38
C VAL A 393 0.24 -8.04 -8.41
N LEU A 394 0.62 -9.25 -8.02
CA LEU A 394 0.25 -10.47 -8.74
C LEU A 394 -1.14 -10.91 -8.27
N THR A 395 -2.12 -10.93 -9.16
CA THR A 395 -3.46 -11.48 -8.90
C THR A 395 -3.65 -12.77 -9.67
N ILE A 396 -4.11 -13.81 -9.00
CA ILE A 396 -4.49 -15.10 -9.58
C ILE A 396 -5.94 -15.38 -9.18
N SER A 397 -6.75 -15.82 -10.13
CA SER A 397 -8.11 -16.26 -9.86
C SER A 397 -8.40 -17.55 -10.60
N THR A 398 -9.01 -18.50 -9.90
CA THR A 398 -9.52 -19.74 -10.48
C THR A 398 -11.04 -19.70 -10.53
N THR A 399 -11.58 -20.17 -11.65
CA THR A 399 -13.02 -20.35 -11.85
C THR A 399 -13.30 -21.69 -12.50
N HIS A 400 -14.36 -22.36 -12.06
CA HIS A 400 -14.84 -23.60 -12.67
C HIS A 400 -16.16 -23.37 -13.41
N ASP A 401 -16.33 -24.01 -14.56
CA ASP A 401 -17.61 -24.01 -15.27
C ASP A 401 -18.60 -25.04 -14.67
N ALA A 402 -19.82 -25.06 -15.18
CA ALA A 402 -20.85 -26.01 -14.73
C ALA A 402 -20.50 -27.49 -14.98
N ALA A 403 -19.49 -27.76 -15.82
CA ALA A 403 -18.94 -29.10 -16.09
C ALA A 403 -17.66 -29.38 -15.27
N ALA A 404 -17.38 -28.56 -14.25
CA ALA A 404 -16.22 -28.68 -13.37
C ALA A 404 -14.87 -28.53 -14.09
N ARG A 405 -14.82 -27.77 -15.19
CA ARG A 405 -13.57 -27.50 -15.92
C ARG A 405 -12.89 -26.27 -15.34
N ALA A 406 -11.65 -26.42 -14.89
CA ALA A 406 -10.85 -25.35 -14.33
C ALA A 406 -10.41 -24.32 -15.39
N SER A 407 -10.48 -23.05 -15.02
CA SER A 407 -9.87 -21.93 -15.74
C SER A 407 -9.08 -21.08 -14.75
N ILE A 408 -7.88 -20.65 -15.15
CA ILE A 408 -7.01 -19.80 -14.34
C ILE A 408 -6.72 -18.50 -15.09
N ALA A 409 -6.91 -17.38 -14.39
CA ALA A 409 -6.54 -16.06 -14.86
C ALA A 409 -5.43 -15.51 -13.95
N ALA A 410 -4.32 -15.08 -14.55
CA ALA A 410 -3.23 -14.44 -13.82
C ALA A 410 -2.87 -13.10 -14.46
N LYS A 411 -2.64 -12.09 -13.62
CA LYS A 411 -2.18 -10.76 -14.06
C LYS A 411 -1.25 -10.16 -13.04
N PHE A 412 -0.32 -9.34 -13.52
CA PHE A 412 0.55 -8.51 -12.70
C PHE A 412 0.23 -7.04 -12.97
N VAL A 413 -0.17 -6.30 -11.94
CA VAL A 413 -0.36 -4.85 -12.02
C VAL A 413 0.86 -4.19 -11.41
N THR A 414 1.66 -3.53 -12.23
CA THR A 414 2.82 -2.77 -11.78
C THR A 414 2.42 -1.51 -11.02
N ASP A 415 3.34 -0.89 -10.28
CA ASP A 415 3.05 0.33 -9.51
C ASP A 415 2.68 1.56 -10.37
N ASP A 416 3.00 1.54 -11.66
CA ASP A 416 2.52 2.52 -12.66
C ASP A 416 1.17 2.14 -13.29
N ASN A 417 0.44 1.20 -12.66
CA ASN A 417 -0.89 0.73 -13.01
C ASN A 417 -1.00 0.07 -14.39
N GLN A 418 0.12 -0.42 -14.95
CA GLN A 418 0.08 -1.24 -16.15
C GLN A 418 -0.29 -2.67 -15.79
N THR A 419 -1.27 -3.23 -16.49
CA THR A 419 -1.66 -4.63 -16.33
C THR A 419 -0.93 -5.49 -17.36
N ILE A 420 -0.15 -6.46 -16.88
CA ILE A 420 0.51 -7.48 -17.68
C ILE A 420 -0.23 -8.79 -17.42
N ASN A 421 -0.87 -9.35 -18.44
CA ASN A 421 -1.49 -10.67 -18.34
C ASN A 421 -0.40 -11.74 -18.34
N LEU A 422 -0.54 -12.72 -17.47
CA LEU A 422 0.42 -13.79 -17.27
C LEU A 422 -0.21 -15.13 -17.60
N ASP A 423 0.62 -16.06 -18.06
CA ASP A 423 0.21 -17.41 -18.40
C ASP A 423 0.57 -18.32 -17.22
N ALA A 424 -0.46 -18.80 -16.53
CA ALA A 424 -0.32 -19.67 -15.37
C ALA A 424 -0.86 -21.07 -15.69
N VAL A 425 -0.23 -22.09 -15.12
CA VAL A 425 -0.72 -23.47 -15.15
C VAL A 425 -1.17 -23.85 -13.74
N LEU A 426 -2.44 -24.27 -13.63
CA LEU A 426 -3.00 -24.80 -12.39
C LEU A 426 -2.82 -26.31 -12.34
N ASP A 427 -2.24 -26.81 -11.25
CA ASP A 427 -2.22 -28.23 -10.91
C ASP A 427 -3.10 -28.42 -9.67
N GLU A 428 -4.33 -28.88 -9.90
CA GLU A 428 -5.32 -29.09 -8.83
C GLU A 428 -4.98 -30.26 -7.92
N ALA A 429 -4.28 -31.28 -8.43
CA ALA A 429 -3.90 -32.48 -7.68
C ALA A 429 -2.79 -32.15 -6.67
N ASN A 430 -1.84 -31.30 -7.06
CA ASN A 430 -0.74 -30.90 -6.20
C ASN A 430 -0.93 -29.55 -5.51
N GLY A 431 -2.03 -28.84 -5.78
CA GLY A 431 -2.28 -27.53 -5.18
C GLY A 431 -1.26 -26.47 -5.57
N THR A 432 -0.77 -26.50 -6.82
CA THR A 432 0.26 -25.56 -7.29
C THR A 432 -0.22 -24.69 -8.44
N VAL A 433 0.31 -23.47 -8.48
CA VAL A 433 0.19 -22.57 -9.63
C VAL A 433 1.60 -22.28 -10.14
N SER A 434 1.88 -22.68 -11.37
CA SER A 434 3.20 -22.56 -11.97
C SER A 434 3.22 -21.51 -13.09
N PHE A 435 4.31 -20.75 -13.14
CA PHE A 435 4.63 -19.79 -14.18
C PHE A 435 5.98 -20.19 -14.79
N ASP A 436 5.94 -20.65 -16.04
CA ASP A 436 7.16 -20.83 -16.82
C ASP A 436 7.59 -19.48 -17.38
N LYS A 437 8.83 -19.08 -17.11
CA LYS A 437 9.42 -17.81 -17.56
C LYS A 437 9.36 -17.66 -19.08
N LEU A 438 9.50 -18.75 -19.82
CA LEU A 438 9.59 -18.76 -21.28
C LEU A 438 8.22 -18.63 -21.96
N ILE A 439 7.12 -18.78 -21.20
CA ILE A 439 5.76 -18.71 -21.74
C ILE A 439 5.21 -17.29 -21.62
N GLY A 440 4.68 -16.78 -22.74
CA GLY A 440 3.96 -15.52 -22.80
C GLY A 440 4.74 -14.33 -22.24
N SER A 441 4.10 -13.57 -21.35
CA SER A 441 4.68 -12.37 -20.74
C SER A 441 5.35 -12.63 -19.39
N ASN A 442 5.48 -13.88 -18.96
CA ASN A 442 6.01 -14.25 -17.65
C ASN A 442 7.45 -13.75 -17.43
N GLY A 443 8.30 -13.82 -18.46
CA GLY A 443 9.67 -13.32 -18.40
C GLY A 443 9.84 -11.82 -18.18
N LEU A 444 8.76 -11.02 -18.28
CA LEU A 444 8.78 -9.60 -17.92
C LEU A 444 8.68 -9.37 -16.42
N ILE A 445 8.17 -10.36 -15.68
CA ILE A 445 7.91 -10.29 -14.24
C ILE A 445 8.86 -11.20 -13.46
N PHE A 446 9.24 -12.36 -14.00
CA PHE A 446 10.04 -13.35 -13.28
C PHE A 446 11.42 -13.58 -13.90
N SER A 447 12.45 -13.66 -13.07
CA SER A 447 13.81 -13.97 -13.54
C SER A 447 14.04 -15.46 -13.79
N ASP A 448 13.21 -16.33 -13.20
CA ASP A 448 13.20 -17.79 -13.36
C ASP A 448 11.75 -18.30 -13.21
N ASN A 449 11.52 -19.61 -13.41
CA ASN A 449 10.20 -20.23 -13.24
C ASN A 449 9.75 -20.09 -11.78
N LEU A 450 8.48 -19.74 -11.58
CA LEU A 450 7.87 -19.57 -10.27
C LEU A 450 6.80 -20.63 -10.04
N VAL A 451 6.85 -21.32 -8.91
CA VAL A 451 5.82 -22.23 -8.43
C VAL A 451 5.25 -21.70 -7.12
N LEU A 452 3.94 -21.52 -7.09
CA LEU A 452 3.19 -21.15 -5.89
C LEU A 452 2.54 -22.39 -5.32
N ASN A 453 2.90 -22.74 -4.10
CA ASN A 453 2.38 -23.92 -3.42
C ASN A 453 1.33 -23.50 -2.40
N LEU A 454 0.08 -23.93 -2.61
CA LEU A 454 -1.04 -23.68 -1.73
C LEU A 454 -1.08 -24.75 -0.64
N LYS A 455 -1.05 -24.32 0.62
CA LYS A 455 -0.82 -25.17 1.80
C LYS A 455 -1.86 -24.87 2.88
N LYS A 456 -2.14 -25.89 3.69
CA LYS A 456 -2.83 -25.70 4.97
C LYS A 456 -1.84 -25.21 6.03
N THR A 457 -2.31 -24.98 7.25
CA THR A 457 -1.65 -24.37 8.43
C THR A 457 -0.13 -24.61 8.54
N ALA A 458 0.58 -23.74 9.27
CA ALA A 458 2.01 -23.88 9.58
C ALA A 458 2.30 -25.13 10.46
N ASP A 459 2.10 -26.32 9.92
CA ASP A 459 2.74 -27.56 10.38
C ASP A 459 4.24 -27.47 10.08
N PRO A 460 5.12 -28.14 10.86
CA PRO A 460 6.55 -28.19 10.57
C PRO A 460 6.87 -28.81 9.19
N ASP A 461 5.92 -29.57 8.60
CA ASP A 461 5.95 -30.06 7.22
C ASP A 461 4.65 -29.69 6.49
N PRO A 462 4.59 -28.56 5.76
CA PRO A 462 3.35 -28.10 5.15
C PRO A 462 2.93 -28.99 3.96
N VAL A 463 1.76 -29.64 4.11
CA VAL A 463 1.16 -30.54 3.11
C VAL A 463 0.43 -29.72 2.02
N PRO A 464 0.60 -30.04 0.73
CA PRO A 464 -0.16 -29.42 -0.36
C PRO A 464 -1.67 -29.61 -0.19
N VAL A 465 -2.44 -28.58 -0.52
CA VAL A 465 -3.92 -28.65 -0.51
C VAL A 465 -4.39 -29.06 -1.90
N ILE A 466 -5.09 -30.19 -1.98
CA ILE A 466 -5.78 -30.58 -3.21
C ILE A 466 -6.92 -29.60 -3.46
N LEU A 467 -6.96 -29.02 -4.67
CA LEU A 467 -7.93 -27.97 -4.98
C LEU A 467 -9.27 -28.57 -5.38
N ASN A 468 -9.37 -29.60 -6.22
CA ASN A 468 -10.64 -30.28 -6.57
C ASN A 468 -11.81 -29.30 -6.80
N ASN A 469 -11.80 -28.58 -7.92
CA ASN A 469 -12.88 -27.68 -8.32
C ASN A 469 -13.07 -26.50 -7.34
N ARG A 470 -11.96 -25.90 -6.88
CA ARG A 470 -11.96 -24.76 -5.95
C ARG A 470 -11.82 -23.43 -6.67
N ASP A 471 -12.81 -22.57 -6.48
CA ASP A 471 -12.71 -21.16 -6.87
C ASP A 471 -12.05 -20.37 -5.74
N PHE A 472 -10.91 -19.77 -6.03
CA PHE A 472 -10.23 -18.87 -5.12
C PHE A 472 -9.61 -17.72 -5.90
N SER A 473 -9.34 -16.63 -5.19
CA SER A 473 -8.53 -15.54 -5.70
C SER A 473 -7.41 -15.24 -4.72
N MET A 474 -6.20 -15.11 -5.23
CA MET A 474 -5.02 -14.79 -4.46
C MET A 474 -4.38 -13.51 -5.00
N GLU A 475 -4.06 -12.61 -4.09
CA GLU A 475 -3.22 -11.46 -4.37
C GLU A 475 -1.90 -11.61 -3.63
N THR A 476 -0.80 -11.38 -4.33
CA THR A 476 0.54 -11.25 -3.76
C THR A 476 1.03 -9.85 -4.08
N ARG A 477 1.22 -9.02 -3.05
CA ARG A 477 1.86 -7.73 -3.21
C ARG A 477 3.37 -7.93 -3.16
N VAL A 478 4.05 -7.52 -4.22
CA VAL A 478 5.50 -7.61 -4.37
C VAL A 478 6.07 -6.23 -4.07
N SER A 479 6.70 -6.09 -2.91
CA SER A 479 7.36 -4.85 -2.51
C SER A 479 8.83 -4.90 -2.91
N GLY A 480 9.21 -4.07 -3.88
CA GLY A 480 10.59 -3.89 -4.32
C GLY A 480 10.91 -2.50 -4.87
N ALA A 481 9.95 -1.57 -4.92
CA ALA A 481 10.13 -0.24 -5.49
C ALA A 481 9.59 0.86 -4.58
N ILE A 482 10.36 1.94 -4.52
CA ILE A 482 9.87 3.20 -3.96
C ILE A 482 8.81 3.72 -4.93
N PRO A 483 7.59 4.07 -4.47
CA PRO A 483 6.54 4.54 -5.37
C PRO A 483 6.95 5.80 -6.13
N ALA A 484 6.80 5.78 -7.45
CA ALA A 484 6.90 6.96 -8.29
C ALA A 484 5.76 7.94 -7.97
N MET A 485 6.02 9.23 -8.15
CA MET A 485 4.99 10.26 -8.07
C MET A 485 4.21 10.25 -9.38
N GLN A 486 2.88 10.22 -9.31
CA GLN A 486 1.98 10.32 -10.46
C GLN A 486 1.52 11.77 -10.66
N SER A 487 1.02 12.06 -11.86
CA SER A 487 0.41 13.36 -12.15
C SER A 487 -0.82 13.55 -11.29
N GLY A 488 -0.88 14.63 -10.52
CA GLY A 488 -1.99 14.93 -9.59
C GLY A 488 -1.66 14.62 -8.14
N ASP A 489 -0.59 13.86 -7.86
CA ASP A 489 -0.16 13.55 -6.49
C ASP A 489 0.32 14.80 -5.74
N LEU A 490 0.83 15.80 -6.48
CA LEU A 490 1.40 17.01 -5.90
C LEU A 490 0.99 18.25 -6.69
N LEU A 491 0.30 19.16 -6.01
CA LEU A 491 -0.02 20.50 -6.50
C LEU A 491 0.83 21.52 -5.74
N ILE A 492 1.63 22.31 -6.45
CA ILE A 492 2.41 23.40 -5.86
C ILE A 492 1.88 24.71 -6.46
N ASN A 493 1.35 25.59 -5.61
CA ASN A 493 0.77 26.88 -6.01
C ASN A 493 -0.32 26.75 -7.10
N GLY A 494 -1.10 25.66 -7.05
CA GLY A 494 -2.16 25.37 -8.03
C GLY A 494 -1.68 24.75 -9.34
N THR A 495 -0.37 24.62 -9.55
CA THR A 495 0.22 23.92 -10.70
C THR A 495 0.48 22.47 -10.33
N ASN A 496 -0.01 21.56 -11.16
CA ASN A 496 0.22 20.13 -10.98
C ASN A 496 1.67 19.78 -11.32
N VAL A 497 2.37 19.12 -10.39
CA VAL A 497 3.67 18.52 -10.65
C VAL A 497 3.43 17.20 -11.36
N GLY A 498 3.96 17.07 -12.58
CA GLY A 498 3.87 15.83 -13.34
C GLY A 498 4.56 14.65 -12.65
N GLY A 499 4.46 13.46 -13.25
CA GLY A 499 5.05 12.27 -12.66
C GLY A 499 6.58 12.33 -12.55
N SER A 500 7.14 11.52 -11.65
CA SER A 500 8.58 11.26 -11.57
C SER A 500 8.96 10.05 -12.43
N TYR A 501 10.07 10.14 -13.15
CA TYR A 501 10.46 9.11 -14.12
C TYR A 501 11.86 8.56 -13.83
N ALA A 502 12.09 7.31 -14.20
CA ALA A 502 13.40 6.67 -14.03
C ALA A 502 14.51 7.38 -14.84
N VAL A 503 14.16 8.03 -15.96
CA VAL A 503 15.12 8.79 -16.78
C VAL A 503 15.71 10.01 -16.07
N ASP A 504 15.03 10.51 -15.02
CA ASP A 504 15.47 11.67 -14.25
C ASP A 504 16.55 11.32 -13.20
N ASP A 505 16.79 10.03 -12.96
CA ASP A 505 17.80 9.52 -12.03
C ASP A 505 18.58 8.35 -12.66
N LEU A 506 19.77 8.68 -13.16
CA LEU A 506 20.69 7.71 -13.77
C LEU A 506 21.64 7.04 -12.77
N VAL A 507 21.56 7.41 -11.49
CA VAL A 507 22.53 6.99 -10.46
C VAL A 507 21.93 6.02 -9.44
N SER A 508 20.61 6.05 -9.24
CA SER A 508 19.90 5.02 -8.49
C SER A 508 19.70 3.75 -9.33
N PRO A 509 19.48 2.59 -8.68
CA PRO A 509 19.14 1.35 -9.37
C PRO A 509 17.92 1.52 -10.30
N PRO A 510 17.98 1.02 -11.56
CA PRO A 510 16.97 1.31 -12.59
C PRO A 510 15.53 0.96 -12.20
N ASN A 511 15.34 -0.11 -11.41
CA ASN A 511 14.01 -0.56 -10.98
C ASN A 511 13.38 0.36 -9.91
N ASN A 512 14.19 1.20 -9.27
CA ASN A 512 13.80 2.09 -8.17
C ASN A 512 14.06 3.57 -8.46
N ALA A 513 14.62 3.88 -9.63
CA ALA A 513 14.93 5.23 -10.05
C ALA A 513 13.68 6.11 -10.15
N SER A 514 12.55 5.59 -10.64
CA SER A 514 11.31 6.38 -10.78
C SER A 514 10.74 6.90 -9.46
N GLY A 515 10.94 6.17 -8.36
CA GLY A 515 10.55 6.58 -7.02
C GLY A 515 11.64 7.28 -6.21
N SER A 516 12.83 7.48 -6.76
CA SER A 516 13.92 8.09 -6.03
C SER A 516 13.65 9.56 -5.68
N ALA A 517 14.32 10.05 -4.64
CA ALA A 517 14.25 11.45 -4.28
C ALA A 517 14.80 12.37 -5.40
N ILE A 518 15.77 11.88 -6.18
CA ILE A 518 16.34 12.58 -7.35
C ILE A 518 15.28 12.75 -8.44
N SER A 519 14.58 11.68 -8.83
CA SER A 519 13.53 11.77 -9.84
C SER A 519 12.34 12.62 -9.38
N LYS A 520 11.98 12.58 -8.10
CA LYS A 520 10.92 13.43 -7.55
C LYS A 520 11.32 14.91 -7.54
N ALA A 521 12.56 15.21 -7.16
CA ALA A 521 13.07 16.58 -7.20
C ALA A 521 13.15 17.11 -8.64
N ALA A 522 13.57 16.28 -9.59
CA ALA A 522 13.57 16.64 -11.02
C ALA A 522 12.16 16.94 -11.54
N ALA A 523 11.15 16.14 -11.16
CA ALA A 523 9.76 16.39 -11.52
C ALA A 523 9.25 17.75 -11.01
N ILE A 524 9.58 18.11 -9.77
CA ILE A 524 9.27 19.44 -9.19
C ILE A 524 10.02 20.54 -9.96
N ASN A 525 11.30 20.33 -10.23
CA ASN A 525 12.15 21.31 -10.91
C ASN A 525 11.75 21.56 -12.37
N ARG A 526 11.14 20.58 -13.07
CA ARG A 526 10.59 20.75 -14.42
C ARG A 526 9.49 21.82 -14.49
N VAL A 527 8.72 21.98 -13.41
CA VAL A 527 7.64 22.96 -13.33
C VAL A 527 8.02 24.21 -12.52
N ALA A 528 9.26 24.28 -12.03
CA ALA A 528 9.71 25.36 -11.16
C ALA A 528 9.89 26.70 -11.89
N SER A 529 10.44 26.66 -13.11
CA SER A 529 10.67 27.85 -13.93
C SER A 529 9.54 28.12 -14.90
N ASP A 530 9.36 29.38 -15.26
CA ASP A 530 8.44 29.78 -16.32
C ASP A 530 8.74 29.04 -17.63
N SER A 531 7.72 28.39 -18.18
CA SER A 531 7.87 27.68 -19.46
C SER A 531 7.66 28.64 -20.63
N ALA A 532 8.49 28.55 -21.67
CA ALA A 532 8.44 29.39 -22.87
C ALA A 532 7.25 29.05 -23.80
N ALA A 533 6.39 28.12 -23.40
CA ALA A 533 5.17 27.80 -24.13
C ALA A 533 4.24 29.02 -24.14
N SER A 534 4.15 29.69 -25.30
CA SER A 534 3.19 30.77 -25.50
C SER A 534 1.79 30.20 -25.45
N ARG A 535 0.90 30.81 -24.66
CA ARG A 535 -0.54 30.50 -24.69
C ARG A 535 -1.26 31.57 -25.48
N GLY A 536 -2.16 31.12 -26.35
CA GLY A 536 -3.10 31.99 -27.05
C GLY A 536 -4.02 32.73 -26.08
N GLU A 537 -4.62 33.82 -26.53
CA GLU A 537 -5.61 34.54 -25.74
C GLU A 537 -6.96 33.82 -25.80
N SER A 538 -7.68 33.76 -24.68
CA SER A 538 -9.06 33.30 -24.63
C SER A 538 -9.96 34.45 -24.20
N GLN A 539 -11.04 34.65 -24.95
CA GLN A 539 -12.10 35.59 -24.59
C GLN A 539 -13.42 34.84 -24.48
N SER A 540 -14.28 35.30 -23.59
CA SER A 540 -15.65 34.82 -23.45
C SER A 540 -16.61 35.96 -23.72
N ILE A 541 -17.76 35.67 -24.32
CA ILE A 541 -18.86 36.61 -24.48
C ILE A 541 -20.07 36.01 -23.80
N THR A 542 -20.61 36.72 -22.82
CA THR A 542 -21.88 36.33 -22.18
C THR A 542 -23.02 37.16 -22.74
N PHE A 543 -24.01 36.49 -23.32
CA PHE A 543 -25.19 37.13 -23.91
C PHE A 543 -26.35 37.19 -22.93
N SER A 544 -27.05 38.31 -22.90
CA SER A 544 -28.22 38.54 -22.05
C SER A 544 -29.24 39.45 -22.74
N GLY A 545 -30.49 39.45 -22.28
CA GLY A 545 -31.58 40.26 -22.86
C GLY A 545 -32.64 39.43 -23.57
N ASN A 546 -33.63 40.12 -24.15
CA ASN A 546 -34.75 39.51 -24.85
C ASN A 546 -34.68 39.86 -26.35
N PRO A 547 -34.48 38.87 -27.24
CA PRO A 547 -34.21 39.14 -28.64
C PRO A 547 -35.43 39.65 -29.41
N VAL A 548 -35.18 40.54 -30.38
CA VAL A 548 -36.19 41.05 -31.33
C VAL A 548 -35.99 40.34 -32.67
N ALA A 549 -37.06 39.77 -33.23
CA ALA A 549 -37.02 39.09 -34.52
C ALA A 549 -36.75 40.07 -35.68
N ASP A 550 -36.17 39.54 -36.77
CA ASP A 550 -35.79 40.25 -37.99
C ASP A 550 -34.79 41.40 -37.76
N THR A 551 -33.92 41.22 -36.76
CA THR A 551 -32.82 42.13 -36.45
C THR A 551 -31.47 41.44 -36.61
N THR A 552 -30.42 42.23 -36.83
CA THR A 552 -29.06 41.72 -36.99
C THR A 552 -28.21 42.13 -35.80
N ILE A 553 -27.56 41.16 -35.16
CA ILE A 553 -26.47 41.38 -34.21
C ILE A 553 -25.14 41.15 -34.92
N THR A 554 -24.12 41.97 -34.65
CA THR A 554 -22.79 41.79 -35.23
C THR A 554 -21.79 41.45 -34.13
N VAL A 555 -21.14 40.29 -34.25
CA VAL A 555 -20.16 39.79 -33.27
C VAL A 555 -18.82 39.60 -33.96
N GLY A 556 -17.78 40.31 -33.52
CA GLY A 556 -16.45 40.23 -34.12
C GLY A 556 -16.41 40.58 -35.62
N GLY A 557 -17.38 41.37 -36.11
CA GLY A 557 -17.51 41.69 -37.54
C GLY A 557 -18.35 40.69 -38.35
N VAL A 558 -18.86 39.62 -37.74
CA VAL A 558 -19.75 38.65 -38.38
C VAL A 558 -21.21 39.05 -38.11
N PRO A 559 -22.00 39.40 -39.14
CA PRO A 559 -23.42 39.69 -38.98
C PRO A 559 -24.22 38.40 -38.82
N VAL A 560 -25.12 38.36 -37.82
CA VAL A 560 -25.99 37.22 -37.51
C VAL A 560 -27.43 37.70 -37.50
N LEU A 561 -28.25 37.15 -38.40
CA LEU A 561 -29.68 37.44 -38.46
C LEU A 561 -30.43 36.66 -37.37
N ILE A 562 -31.08 37.40 -36.48
CA ILE A 562 -32.01 36.87 -35.47
C ILE A 562 -33.39 36.81 -36.10
N THR A 563 -33.97 35.61 -36.16
CA THR A 563 -35.31 35.37 -36.69
C THR A 563 -36.27 35.12 -35.53
N ARG A 564 -37.56 34.94 -35.85
CA ARG A 564 -38.58 34.53 -34.87
C ARG A 564 -38.28 33.22 -34.11
N TYR A 565 -37.32 32.41 -34.56
CA TYR A 565 -36.97 31.14 -33.92
C TYR A 565 -35.96 31.28 -32.77
N GLU A 566 -35.19 32.38 -32.73
CA GLU A 566 -34.23 32.66 -31.67
C GLU A 566 -34.84 33.62 -30.64
N ASP A 567 -35.80 33.13 -29.87
CA ASP A 567 -36.62 33.86 -28.89
C ASP A 567 -35.99 34.03 -27.50
N THR A 568 -34.79 33.49 -27.26
CA THR A 568 -34.08 33.53 -25.97
C THR A 568 -32.59 33.76 -26.16
N ALA A 569 -31.92 34.37 -25.17
CA ALA A 569 -30.47 34.63 -25.21
C ALA A 569 -29.63 33.35 -25.44
N THR A 570 -30.07 32.20 -24.92
CA THR A 570 -29.45 30.89 -25.17
C THR A 570 -29.53 30.46 -26.62
N LYS A 571 -30.71 30.60 -27.27
CA LYS A 571 -30.86 30.26 -28.70
C LYS A 571 -30.10 31.24 -29.59
N VAL A 572 -30.04 32.51 -29.21
CA VAL A 572 -29.21 33.52 -29.88
C VAL A 572 -27.72 33.17 -29.75
N ALA A 573 -27.25 32.81 -28.56
CA ALA A 573 -25.86 32.39 -28.34
C ALA A 573 -25.50 31.14 -29.18
N ALA A 574 -26.41 30.16 -29.26
CA ALA A 574 -26.24 28.99 -30.13
C ALA A 574 -26.11 29.37 -31.61
N LYS A 575 -26.95 30.29 -32.10
CA LYS A 575 -26.91 30.76 -33.50
C LYS A 575 -25.68 31.63 -33.79
N ILE A 576 -25.23 32.44 -32.84
CA ILE A 576 -23.99 33.19 -32.96
C ILE A 576 -22.80 32.24 -33.00
N ALA A 577 -22.74 31.23 -32.12
CA ALA A 577 -21.68 30.24 -32.13
C ALA A 577 -21.59 29.50 -33.47
N SER A 578 -22.72 29.04 -34.02
CA SER A 578 -22.74 28.38 -35.33
C SER A 578 -22.36 29.34 -36.46
N SER A 579 -22.84 30.58 -36.44
CA SER A 579 -22.50 31.58 -37.46
C SER A 579 -21.02 31.93 -37.45
N LEU A 580 -20.42 32.11 -36.26
CA LEU A 580 -18.98 32.33 -36.10
C LEU A 580 -18.16 31.14 -36.63
N GLN A 581 -18.55 29.91 -36.30
CA GLN A 581 -17.89 28.68 -36.77
C GLN A 581 -17.92 28.53 -38.31
N THR A 582 -18.93 29.10 -38.98
CA THR A 582 -19.02 29.09 -40.45
C THR A 582 -18.42 30.32 -41.13
N SER A 583 -18.02 31.33 -40.37
CA SER A 583 -17.50 32.59 -40.91
C SER A 583 -16.05 32.45 -41.39
N PHE A 584 -15.61 33.32 -42.30
CA PHE A 584 -14.20 33.39 -42.69
C PHE A 584 -13.28 33.83 -41.53
N GLU A 585 -13.78 34.74 -40.69
CA GLU A 585 -13.04 35.37 -39.59
C GLU A 585 -12.82 34.45 -38.37
N PHE A 586 -13.71 33.48 -38.14
CA PHE A 586 -13.68 32.61 -36.95
C PHE A 586 -13.88 31.11 -37.26
N GLY A 587 -14.07 30.75 -38.53
CA GLY A 587 -14.24 29.37 -38.96
C GLY A 587 -12.93 28.60 -39.06
N ALA A 588 -13.01 27.37 -39.59
CA ALA A 588 -11.91 26.40 -39.56
C ALA A 588 -10.58 26.91 -40.16
N SER A 589 -10.61 27.84 -41.11
CA SER A 589 -9.43 28.46 -41.74
C SER A 589 -8.68 29.44 -40.82
N SER A 590 -9.37 30.04 -39.84
CA SER A 590 -8.80 31.05 -38.94
C SER A 590 -7.93 30.46 -37.82
N LYS A 591 -8.04 29.15 -37.57
CA LYS A 591 -7.47 28.45 -36.39
C LYS A 591 -7.95 29.00 -35.04
N ARG A 592 -8.95 29.87 -35.01
CA ARG A 592 -9.68 30.25 -33.80
C ARG A 592 -10.65 29.13 -33.45
N VAL A 593 -10.77 28.81 -32.16
CA VAL A 593 -11.68 27.75 -31.71
C VAL A 593 -12.86 28.39 -31.00
N ILE A 594 -14.07 28.08 -31.47
CA ILE A 594 -15.33 28.55 -30.88
C ILE A 594 -15.95 27.42 -30.09
N THR A 595 -16.03 27.61 -28.77
CA THR A 595 -16.61 26.62 -27.86
C THR A 595 -17.89 27.17 -27.25
N TYR A 596 -18.97 26.39 -27.35
CA TYR A 596 -20.28 26.74 -26.79
C TYR A 596 -20.88 25.51 -26.12
N ALA A 597 -21.33 25.67 -24.88
CA ALA A 597 -22.07 24.63 -24.17
C ALA A 597 -23.56 24.72 -24.55
N SER A 598 -24.13 23.62 -25.06
CA SER A 598 -25.55 23.58 -25.42
C SER A 598 -26.43 23.97 -24.23
N GLY A 599 -27.33 24.92 -24.44
CA GLY A 599 -28.19 25.47 -23.38
C GLY A 599 -27.58 26.65 -22.60
N GLY A 600 -26.32 27.00 -22.83
CA GLY A 600 -25.66 28.15 -22.17
C GLY A 600 -25.90 29.50 -22.86
N THR A 601 -25.46 30.58 -22.23
CA THR A 601 -25.48 31.94 -22.82
C THR A 601 -24.08 32.47 -23.14
N THR A 602 -23.04 31.69 -22.87
CA THR A 602 -21.65 32.08 -23.04
C THR A 602 -21.03 31.40 -24.26
N VAL A 603 -20.38 32.19 -25.11
CA VAL A 603 -19.56 31.71 -26.23
C VAL A 603 -18.10 32.01 -25.91
N ASN A 604 -17.26 30.97 -25.93
CA ASN A 604 -15.83 31.08 -25.72
C ASN A 604 -15.10 31.07 -27.06
N ILE A 605 -14.07 31.91 -27.17
CA ILE A 605 -13.23 32.06 -28.35
C ILE A 605 -11.77 31.94 -27.91
N ASP A 606 -11.11 30.91 -28.39
CA ASP A 606 -9.68 30.71 -28.21
C ASP A 606 -8.94 31.17 -29.46
N TYR A 607 -8.07 32.17 -29.30
CA TYR A 607 -7.24 32.72 -30.36
C TYR A 607 -5.92 31.95 -30.43
N PRO A 608 -5.41 31.65 -31.64
CA PRO A 608 -4.13 30.96 -31.78
C PRO A 608 -2.96 31.83 -31.32
N ILE A 609 -1.88 31.19 -30.89
CA ILE A 609 -0.63 31.86 -30.44
C ILE A 609 -0.06 32.85 -31.47
N THR A 610 -0.35 32.63 -32.76
CA THR A 610 0.11 33.47 -33.87
C THR A 610 -0.51 34.87 -33.89
N GLU A 611 -1.66 35.05 -33.24
CA GLU A 611 -2.35 36.35 -33.20
C GLU A 611 -1.88 37.26 -32.05
N GLY A 612 -1.12 36.73 -31.09
CA GLY A 612 -0.59 37.51 -29.98
C GLY A 612 -1.70 38.03 -29.03
N ASN A 613 -1.53 39.27 -28.55
CA ASN A 613 -2.51 39.96 -27.70
C ASN A 613 -3.62 40.53 -28.58
N VAL A 614 -4.85 40.04 -28.39
CA VAL A 614 -5.99 40.36 -29.24
C VAL A 614 -6.84 41.44 -28.55
N ASN A 615 -7.35 42.41 -29.31
CA ASN A 615 -8.29 43.37 -28.75
C ASN A 615 -9.58 42.67 -28.31
N LEU A 616 -10.24 43.22 -27.28
CA LEU A 616 -11.52 42.70 -26.81
C LEU A 616 -12.54 42.64 -27.96
N ILE A 617 -13.17 41.48 -28.16
CA ILE A 617 -14.09 41.25 -29.27
C ILE A 617 -15.27 42.22 -29.17
N LYS A 618 -15.57 42.89 -30.27
CA LYS A 618 -16.66 43.85 -30.33
C LYS A 618 -17.99 43.10 -30.54
N VAL A 619 -18.98 43.46 -29.75
CA VAL A 619 -20.38 43.05 -29.93
C VAL A 619 -21.19 44.30 -30.17
N ASP A 620 -21.82 44.39 -31.35
CA ASP A 620 -22.77 45.43 -31.69
C ASP A 620 -24.18 44.81 -31.72
N SER A 621 -24.99 45.21 -30.74
CA SER A 621 -26.35 44.70 -30.56
C SER A 621 -27.34 45.22 -31.59
N GLY A 622 -27.03 46.31 -32.33
CA GLY A 622 -27.99 46.95 -33.22
C GLY A 622 -29.35 47.18 -32.54
N THR A 623 -30.44 46.80 -33.20
CA THR A 623 -31.82 46.84 -32.67
C THR A 623 -32.28 45.51 -32.03
N SER A 624 -31.37 44.55 -31.82
CA SER A 624 -31.73 43.20 -31.37
C SER A 624 -32.07 43.05 -29.89
N ASN A 625 -31.81 44.07 -29.07
CA ASN A 625 -32.02 44.06 -27.61
C ASN A 625 -31.29 42.93 -26.85
N ILE A 626 -30.25 42.37 -27.46
CA ILE A 626 -29.30 41.43 -26.85
C ILE A 626 -28.01 42.16 -26.51
N LEU A 627 -27.58 42.10 -25.25
CA LEU A 627 -26.30 42.61 -24.79
C LEU A 627 -25.27 41.48 -24.74
N GLY A 628 -24.11 41.69 -25.37
CA GLY A 628 -22.95 40.82 -25.19
C GLY A 628 -21.90 41.50 -24.32
N ALA A 629 -21.51 40.85 -23.22
CA ALA A 629 -20.43 41.31 -22.35
C ALA A 629 -19.16 40.49 -22.66
N PRO A 630 -18.25 40.99 -23.51
CA PRO A 630 -16.98 40.33 -23.76
C PRO A 630 -16.02 40.51 -22.57
N SER A 631 -15.29 39.46 -22.21
CA SER A 631 -14.26 39.47 -21.17
C SER A 631 -13.09 38.58 -21.55
N VAL A 632 -11.87 39.01 -21.21
CA VAL A 632 -10.66 38.20 -21.38
C VAL A 632 -10.57 37.19 -20.24
N THR A 633 -10.69 35.90 -20.55
CA THR A 633 -10.62 34.81 -19.57
C THR A 633 -9.20 34.28 -19.40
N SER A 634 -8.37 34.41 -20.44
CA SER A 634 -6.94 34.15 -20.37
C SER A 634 -6.23 35.13 -21.29
N LYS A 635 -5.41 36.04 -20.76
CA LYS A 635 -4.61 36.95 -21.58
C LYS A 635 -3.57 36.17 -22.39
N PHE A 636 -3.18 36.70 -23.54
CA PHE A 636 -1.97 36.23 -24.22
C PHE A 636 -0.78 36.26 -23.26
N GLY A 637 -0.08 35.14 -23.16
CA GLY A 637 1.09 34.98 -22.31
C GLY A 637 2.22 34.34 -23.09
N ALA A 638 3.34 35.07 -23.23
CA ALA A 638 4.57 34.53 -23.83
C ALA A 638 5.25 33.47 -22.93
N LYS A 639 4.77 33.31 -21.69
CA LYS A 639 5.27 32.36 -20.69
C LYS A 639 4.13 31.81 -19.84
N VAL A 640 4.21 30.53 -19.49
CA VAL A 640 3.41 29.92 -18.42
C VAL A 640 4.17 30.10 -17.10
N PRO A 641 3.61 30.78 -16.08
CA PRO A 641 4.29 30.95 -14.79
C PRO A 641 4.66 29.59 -14.17
N GLY A 642 5.92 29.43 -13.78
CA GLY A 642 6.38 28.27 -13.02
C GLY A 642 5.90 28.30 -11.58
N THR A 643 6.10 27.21 -10.83
CA THR A 643 5.73 27.15 -9.41
C THR A 643 6.58 28.07 -8.53
N GLY A 644 7.79 28.43 -8.98
CA GLY A 644 8.78 29.17 -8.21
C GLY A 644 9.44 28.35 -7.09
N VAL A 645 9.14 27.05 -6.97
CA VAL A 645 9.66 26.16 -5.92
C VAL A 645 10.66 25.18 -6.55
N TYR A 646 11.90 25.21 -6.06
CA TYR A 646 12.95 24.28 -6.45
C TYR A 646 13.17 23.24 -5.35
N ALA A 647 13.21 21.97 -5.75
CA ALA A 647 13.54 20.85 -4.87
C ALA A 647 15.04 20.53 -4.96
N LYS A 648 15.66 20.29 -3.81
CA LYS A 648 17.03 19.78 -3.68
C LYS A 648 17.00 18.50 -2.86
N VAL A 649 17.75 17.50 -3.32
CA VAL A 649 17.90 16.23 -2.61
C VAL A 649 19.04 16.35 -1.61
N ASN A 650 18.83 15.83 -0.40
CA ASN A 650 19.85 15.71 0.63
C ASN A 650 20.50 14.32 0.59
N GLU A 651 21.53 14.10 1.40
CA GLU A 651 22.14 12.78 1.53
C GLU A 651 21.13 11.72 1.96
N ASN A 652 21.26 10.53 1.38
CA ASN A 652 20.52 9.36 1.81
C ASN A 652 21.39 8.54 2.77
N VAL A 653 20.84 8.22 3.94
CA VAL A 653 21.56 7.57 5.04
C VAL A 653 20.84 6.30 5.43
N PHE A 654 21.51 5.16 5.27
CA PHE A 654 21.04 3.85 5.70
C PHE A 654 21.84 3.41 6.92
N THR A 655 21.19 3.27 8.07
CA THR A 655 21.86 2.90 9.33
C THR A 655 21.75 1.40 9.59
N GLY A 656 22.82 0.81 10.12
CA GLY A 656 22.92 -0.61 10.42
C GLY A 656 22.13 -1.05 11.66
N LYS A 657 22.22 -2.35 11.96
CA LYS A 657 21.62 -2.99 13.14
C LYS A 657 22.69 -3.53 14.09
N SER A 658 22.22 -4.00 15.24
CA SER A 658 23.04 -4.66 16.24
C SER A 658 23.76 -5.88 15.66
N GLN A 659 25.06 -5.98 15.94
CA GLN A 659 25.86 -7.12 15.55
C GLN A 659 25.96 -8.12 16.72
N SER A 660 25.23 -9.23 16.62
CA SER A 660 25.36 -10.38 17.52
C SER A 660 25.65 -11.64 16.72
N GLY A 661 26.76 -12.32 17.02
CA GLY A 661 27.10 -13.59 16.37
C GLY A 661 28.08 -14.39 17.22
N THR A 662 27.81 -15.68 17.38
CA THR A 662 28.66 -16.63 18.14
C THR A 662 29.66 -17.37 17.24
N SER A 663 29.61 -17.15 15.92
CA SER A 663 30.45 -17.84 14.92
C SER A 663 31.00 -16.84 13.89
N ALA A 664 32.22 -17.09 13.39
CA ALA A 664 32.77 -16.38 12.24
C ALA A 664 32.02 -16.80 10.97
N VAL A 665 31.61 -15.83 10.17
CA VAL A 665 30.92 -16.01 8.89
C VAL A 665 31.71 -15.29 7.82
N THR A 666 31.78 -15.89 6.63
CA THR A 666 32.37 -15.25 5.45
C THR A 666 31.31 -15.03 4.37
N GLY A 667 31.40 -13.94 3.63
CA GLY A 667 30.45 -13.65 2.57
C GLY A 667 30.73 -12.34 1.85
N VAL A 668 29.86 -11.99 0.90
CA VAL A 668 29.92 -10.73 0.15
C VAL A 668 28.66 -9.90 0.40
N VAL A 669 28.82 -8.58 0.33
CA VAL A 669 27.71 -7.63 0.38
C VAL A 669 27.60 -6.97 -0.98
N PHE A 670 26.42 -7.02 -1.58
CA PHE A 670 26.10 -6.29 -2.79
C PHE A 670 25.54 -4.92 -2.41
N ILE A 671 26.10 -3.86 -2.99
CA ILE A 671 25.59 -2.50 -2.86
C ILE A 671 25.21 -2.01 -4.26
N ASN A 672 23.95 -1.65 -4.46
CA ASN A 672 23.41 -1.21 -5.76
C ASN A 672 23.82 -2.16 -6.91
N GLY A 673 23.79 -3.47 -6.68
CA GLY A 673 24.13 -4.50 -7.66
C GLY A 673 25.62 -4.83 -7.83
N PHE A 674 26.53 -4.16 -7.09
CA PHE A 674 27.96 -4.46 -7.13
C PHE A 674 28.42 -5.21 -5.88
N ALA A 675 29.08 -6.36 -6.06
CA ALA A 675 29.64 -7.16 -4.97
C ALA A 675 30.84 -6.47 -4.31
N SER A 676 30.89 -6.50 -2.97
CA SER A 676 32.07 -6.13 -2.17
C SER A 676 33.17 -7.18 -2.27
N ALA A 677 34.35 -6.87 -1.74
CA ALA A 677 35.32 -7.91 -1.39
C ALA A 677 34.71 -8.87 -0.34
N ASN A 678 35.25 -10.10 -0.26
CA ASN A 678 34.87 -11.06 0.78
C ASN A 678 35.10 -10.44 2.17
N ILE A 679 34.07 -10.50 2.99
CA ILE A 679 34.04 -10.05 4.38
C ILE A 679 34.17 -11.29 5.26
N THR A 680 35.03 -11.23 6.27
CA THR A 680 35.12 -12.23 7.34
C THR A 680 34.77 -11.56 8.66
N THR A 681 33.77 -12.08 9.37
CA THR A 681 33.45 -11.62 10.73
C THR A 681 34.41 -12.25 11.73
N THR A 682 34.75 -11.50 12.78
CA THR A 682 35.65 -11.95 13.85
C THR A 682 34.84 -12.28 15.11
N ILE A 683 35.02 -13.50 15.64
CA ILE A 683 34.30 -13.97 16.84
C ILE A 683 34.60 -13.04 18.02
N ASN A 684 33.57 -12.64 18.76
CA ASN A 684 33.65 -11.75 19.93
C ASN A 684 34.37 -10.41 19.69
N ASN A 685 34.59 -10.00 18.43
CA ASN A 685 35.18 -8.71 18.09
C ASN A 685 34.31 -7.94 17.08
N PRO A 686 33.21 -7.29 17.54
CA PRO A 686 32.34 -6.50 16.68
C PRO A 686 33.05 -5.29 16.04
N GLN A 687 34.01 -4.67 16.74
CA GLN A 687 34.75 -3.51 16.21
C GLN A 687 35.58 -3.89 14.99
N GLU A 688 36.31 -5.02 15.05
CA GLU A 688 37.09 -5.52 13.92
C GLU A 688 36.18 -5.99 12.77
N THR A 689 35.07 -6.64 13.10
CA THR A 689 34.04 -7.02 12.12
C THR A 689 33.53 -5.80 11.35
N ARG A 690 33.23 -4.69 12.04
CA ARG A 690 32.80 -3.45 11.37
C ARG A 690 33.88 -2.86 10.49
N ASN A 691 35.11 -2.80 10.97
CA ASN A 691 36.24 -2.29 10.19
C ASN A 691 36.44 -3.09 8.88
N ASN A 692 36.30 -4.42 8.93
CA ASN A 692 36.40 -5.28 7.76
C ASN A 692 35.29 -5.02 6.74
N VAL A 693 34.04 -4.91 7.20
CA VAL A 693 32.88 -4.61 6.34
C VAL A 693 32.98 -3.20 5.74
N VAL A 694 33.31 -2.19 6.55
CA VAL A 694 33.50 -0.80 6.09
C VAL A 694 34.56 -0.74 5.00
N ARG A 695 35.70 -1.41 5.20
CA ARG A 695 36.75 -1.49 4.19
C ARG A 695 36.26 -2.16 2.91
N ALA A 696 35.60 -3.30 3.01
CA ALA A 696 35.11 -4.05 1.84
C ALA A 696 34.09 -3.26 1.00
N ILE A 697 33.16 -2.56 1.66
CA ILE A 697 32.17 -1.70 0.98
C ILE A 697 32.85 -0.45 0.39
N ASN A 698 33.78 0.17 1.12
CA ASN A 698 34.45 1.38 0.64
C ASN A 698 35.37 1.12 -0.58
N MET A 699 35.80 -0.12 -0.82
CA MET A 699 36.53 -0.49 -2.04
C MET A 699 35.67 -0.40 -3.32
N ILE A 700 34.34 -0.46 -3.19
CA ILE A 700 33.41 -0.37 -4.33
C ILE A 700 32.67 0.97 -4.43
N THR A 701 32.94 1.93 -3.53
CA THR A 701 32.30 3.25 -3.52
C THR A 701 32.41 4.01 -4.83
N SER A 702 33.51 3.87 -5.58
CA SER A 702 33.67 4.53 -6.89
C SER A 702 32.68 4.04 -7.94
N LYS A 703 32.14 2.82 -7.79
CA LYS A 703 31.13 2.24 -8.68
C LYS A 703 29.71 2.50 -8.18
N THR A 704 29.51 2.44 -6.86
CA THR A 704 28.16 2.50 -6.25
C THR A 704 27.73 3.90 -5.85
N GLY A 705 28.69 4.80 -5.60
CA GLY A 705 28.45 6.13 -4.99
C GLY A 705 28.06 6.08 -3.51
N VAL A 706 28.12 4.90 -2.89
CA VAL A 706 27.73 4.68 -1.50
C VAL A 706 28.99 4.47 -0.65
N LYS A 707 29.10 5.23 0.44
CA LYS A 707 30.21 5.17 1.39
C LYS A 707 29.75 4.55 2.71
N ALA A 708 30.51 3.59 3.22
CA ALA A 708 30.32 3.02 4.55
C ALA A 708 31.11 3.80 5.61
N ILE A 709 30.49 4.00 6.77
CA ILE A 709 31.01 4.68 7.95
C ILE A 709 30.75 3.79 9.17
N ASP A 710 31.78 3.52 9.98
CA ASP A 710 31.60 2.85 11.26
C ASP A 710 30.80 3.76 12.20
N SER A 711 29.70 3.26 12.76
CA SER A 711 28.89 4.03 13.71
C SER A 711 29.53 4.15 15.10
N GLY A 712 30.57 3.37 15.39
CA GLY A 712 31.20 3.28 16.72
C GLY A 712 30.34 2.58 17.78
N SER A 713 29.11 2.17 17.42
CA SER A 713 28.17 1.49 18.30
C SER A 713 27.91 0.07 17.80
N VAL A 714 27.99 -0.90 18.72
CA VAL A 714 27.65 -2.30 18.41
C VAL A 714 26.16 -2.45 18.07
N GLU A 715 25.30 -1.59 18.61
CA GLU A 715 23.85 -1.59 18.37
C GLU A 715 23.47 -0.98 17.01
N LYS A 716 24.25 0.00 16.53
CA LYS A 716 23.97 0.71 15.27
C LYS A 716 24.81 0.19 14.08
N GLY A 717 25.81 -0.64 14.33
CA GLY A 717 26.58 -1.31 13.28
C GLY A 717 27.31 -0.32 12.36
N ILE A 718 27.04 -0.37 11.06
CA ILE A 718 27.67 0.48 10.04
C ILE A 718 26.59 1.34 9.38
N THR A 719 26.93 2.58 9.07
CA THR A 719 26.07 3.49 8.31
C THR A 719 26.55 3.59 6.88
N LEU A 720 25.63 3.49 5.91
CA LEU A 720 25.88 3.74 4.50
C LEU A 720 25.33 5.11 4.14
N VAL A 721 26.11 5.89 3.39
CA VAL A 721 25.77 7.24 2.99
C VAL A 721 25.93 7.39 1.48
N ALA A 722 24.87 7.87 0.84
CA ALA A 722 24.85 8.35 -0.54
C ALA A 722 24.70 9.88 -0.53
N ALA A 723 25.82 10.59 -0.73
CA ALA A 723 25.87 12.04 -0.57
C ALA A 723 25.01 12.81 -1.60
N ASP A 724 24.74 12.20 -2.75
CA ASP A 724 23.88 12.75 -3.80
C ASP A 724 22.39 12.39 -3.62
N GLY A 725 22.06 11.63 -2.58
CA GLY A 725 20.69 11.25 -2.26
C GLY A 725 20.11 10.14 -3.13
N ARG A 726 20.96 9.39 -3.85
CA ARG A 726 20.54 8.19 -4.58
C ARG A 726 20.00 7.12 -3.63
N ASN A 727 19.19 6.21 -4.16
CA ASN A 727 18.72 5.06 -3.40
C ASN A 727 19.89 4.12 -3.07
N ILE A 728 19.84 3.53 -1.87
CA ILE A 728 20.81 2.54 -1.40
C ILE A 728 20.10 1.20 -1.31
N GLU A 729 20.52 0.24 -2.13
CA GLU A 729 20.10 -1.16 -2.09
C GLU A 729 21.25 -2.01 -1.54
N VAL A 730 20.92 -2.90 -0.61
CA VAL A 730 21.88 -3.79 0.06
C VAL A 730 21.38 -5.22 -0.02
N GLN A 731 22.23 -6.15 -0.44
CA GLN A 731 21.98 -7.60 -0.42
C GLN A 731 23.18 -8.30 0.22
N PHE A 732 22.92 -9.34 1.02
CA PHE A 732 23.95 -10.15 1.68
C PHE A 732 23.96 -11.56 1.08
N GLU A 733 25.14 -12.08 0.76
CA GLU A 733 25.34 -13.49 0.43
C GLU A 733 26.39 -14.06 1.38
N THR A 734 25.98 -15.01 2.20
CA THR A 734 26.88 -15.79 3.06
C THR A 734 27.30 -17.05 2.34
N ASN A 735 28.58 -17.41 2.44
CA ASN A 735 29.09 -18.69 1.94
C ASN A 735 28.74 -19.84 2.87
#